data_AF-A0A9Q5G5M0-F1
#
_entry.id   AF-A0A9Q5G5M0-F1
#
_cell.length_a   1.000
_cell.length_b   1.000
_cell.length_c   1.000
_cell.angle_alpha   90.00
_cell.angle_beta   90.00
_cell.angle_gamma   90.00
#
_symmetry.space_group_name_H-M   'P 1'
#
loop_
_entity.id
_entity.type
_entity.pdbx_description
1 polymer ?
#
loop_
_entity_poly.entity_id
_entity_poly.type
_entity_poly.pdbx_seq_one_letter_code
_entity_poly.pdbx_strand_id
1 'polypeptide(L)'
;MNREINITEFKDASYFSERRVASTDVNYCLKSRKRKEYWDKFIGEGAEEFWEYLKEKNGFSNQDLNIFLEENEYDVEEIDSFLYMNKFIKFYFENNDYPLPDFYIIDSKGKRKPIFSKFVIPFLKFGAYNLEGDLNSKKLKVTREVLNSLLVSLFQQILNISYRTLILELQVLKEQKMLKGKTGEKRFEYFSEIYLSDNFWDILKEYPVMFRLIIENVQNWVINNVEFLKHLEKDKSLLHKYFDINEELTKIESGISDFHNHGKSVYILWFGTNKLVYKPRDLTLDVKFQKLLSWYNLRFNKNLYVTDILDRGNYGWVEYVEHLPCTNELDFIQFYTHLGYLLFLLFAMRGNDIHFENIIASGNRPVLVDIETLFHNTIEYREKYETADKLIFSLLEKSVKRVGILPNIVWGKDGNSGVDISGLSSSAGEVIPIERASIMHSMTDDMKIGYEQSVLQDKENQPFILSNEDVDLNLYKNYISAGFKEAYEIISKDSSSVEEFMIEIEKFSDTYSRQIMRPTQFYSNLIQTSYHPSFLRSGLDREMLFSKVWKIVFEDKKVQRIASSEFESLLLGDIPLFQTKISERFLYSEFMEYRNFFNISGRELAVQQIKNFCSKDMEFQLNLIETALNYDPSYNLVQDSFVSRTSSIKVIHSLNQREIQETKNRIVPLAEKIANYLSGISYSGTSGDVGWVDMNILGEKTNDWNMVPIGCDLYNGISGIMIFYLFLYLETKNEEYLIYLKKCYQSLKYYLDSRKQFVTHSHILFGGFSGETPIIYVLLLLKTRIAEHFDPEELDVYIYDIIDDLKQGYRQDENYDVLVGSAGAIVHLLNVFEVTKDEELLELAYSLFCHLEKNSLRIVVDGRDGKAWKGTMASNPLAGFAHGVSGIVWSLSKLSRYFQKDKRLKDIIEQGIIFENSLFDTEKMNWSDYRETDSGIKYKDIVENIPVSWCHGAPGILLSRLELYKNNTLNVEFREKMKSDMDVAIDTTIKYGFGKSHCLCHGDLGNLSILLYVAEKTSSDYLYSVVYSYLNTILDDLESENWKCGLPYKNSPSLMSGIAGIGLGLLTLNNPSIPSVINLEIW
;
A
#
# COMPACT_ATOMS: atom_id res chain seq x y z
N MET A 1 38.05 4.57 44.50
CA MET A 1 39.07 3.64 43.97
C MET A 1 39.36 4.08 42.54
N ASN A 2 40.50 4.73 42.31
CA ASN A 2 40.93 5.18 40.99
C ASN A 2 41.45 3.97 40.20
N ARG A 3 40.55 3.24 39.53
CA ARG A 3 40.94 2.31 38.47
C ARG A 3 41.05 3.14 37.19
N GLU A 4 42.24 3.21 36.63
CA GLU A 4 42.48 3.86 35.34
C GLU A 4 41.80 3.02 34.24
N ILE A 5 40.75 3.57 33.61
CA ILE A 5 40.01 2.90 32.55
C ILE A 5 40.86 2.95 31.28
N ASN A 6 41.16 1.79 30.69
CA ASN A 6 41.92 1.73 29.43
C ASN A 6 40.98 1.53 28.24
N ILE A 7 41.25 2.21 27.12
CA ILE A 7 40.47 2.06 25.89
C ILE A 7 40.46 0.61 25.35
N THR A 8 41.50 -0.19 25.65
CA THR A 8 41.56 -1.61 25.27
C THR A 8 40.48 -2.46 25.93
N GLU A 9 39.89 -2.01 27.04
CA GLU A 9 38.74 -2.66 27.68
C GLU A 9 37.46 -2.57 26.84
N PHE A 10 37.44 -1.76 25.77
CA PHE A 10 36.29 -1.58 24.86
C PHE A 10 36.54 -2.12 23.46
N LYS A 11 37.55 -2.99 23.26
CA LYS A 11 37.91 -3.53 21.93
C LYS A 11 36.77 -4.21 21.19
N ASP A 12 35.79 -4.76 21.91
CA ASP A 12 34.61 -5.40 21.32
C ASP A 12 33.67 -4.41 20.61
N ALA A 13 33.87 -3.11 20.78
CA ALA A 13 33.20 -2.07 19.99
C ALA A 13 33.71 -1.97 18.52
N SER A 14 34.80 -2.65 18.18
CA SER A 14 35.40 -2.60 16.85
C SER A 14 34.63 -3.43 15.81
N TYR A 15 34.55 -2.91 14.59
CA TYR A 15 34.01 -3.59 13.40
C TYR A 15 35.08 -4.44 12.70
N PHE A 16 34.67 -5.30 11.76
CA PHE A 16 35.59 -6.14 11.00
C PHE A 16 36.75 -5.34 10.40
N SER A 17 36.46 -4.20 9.77
CA SER A 17 37.44 -3.33 9.10
C SER A 17 38.50 -2.71 10.02
N GLU A 18 38.31 -2.81 11.34
CA GLU A 18 39.12 -2.14 12.34
C GLU A 18 39.95 -3.12 13.17
N ARG A 19 39.89 -4.42 12.84
CA ARG A 19 40.58 -5.49 13.56
C ARG A 19 41.80 -5.97 12.79
N ARG A 20 42.87 -6.28 13.53
CA ARG A 20 44.07 -6.96 13.03
C ARG A 20 44.25 -8.29 13.72
N VAL A 21 44.69 -9.29 12.97
CA VAL A 21 45.00 -10.62 13.52
C VAL A 21 46.21 -10.50 14.45
N ALA A 22 46.01 -10.84 15.72
CA ALA A 22 47.06 -10.76 16.75
C ALA A 22 47.89 -12.06 16.84
N SER A 23 47.34 -13.20 16.41
CA SER A 23 47.99 -14.51 16.40
C SER A 23 47.38 -15.42 15.33
N THR A 24 48.18 -16.32 14.75
CA THR A 24 47.77 -17.26 13.70
C THR A 24 47.42 -18.66 14.21
N ASP A 25 47.47 -18.90 15.53
CA ASP A 25 47.38 -20.23 16.12
C ASP A 25 45.92 -20.62 16.45
N VAL A 26 45.17 -21.07 15.44
CA VAL A 26 43.73 -21.35 15.58
C VAL A 26 43.49 -22.83 15.91
N ASN A 27 43.49 -23.17 17.20
CA ASN A 27 43.00 -24.48 17.64
C ASN A 27 41.46 -24.45 17.81
N TYR A 28 40.76 -25.10 16.86
CA TYR A 28 39.34 -25.50 16.93
C TYR A 28 38.27 -24.37 16.87
N CYS A 29 37.82 -24.03 15.65
CA CYS A 29 36.89 -22.92 15.34
C CYS A 29 35.38 -23.21 15.56
N LEU A 30 34.98 -23.83 16.68
CA LEU A 30 33.57 -24.22 16.88
C LEU A 30 32.62 -23.01 17.01
N LYS A 31 33.05 -21.91 17.66
CA LYS A 31 32.22 -20.71 17.85
C LYS A 31 32.08 -19.94 16.54
N SER A 32 33.18 -19.77 15.81
CA SER A 32 33.22 -19.14 14.49
C SER A 32 32.31 -19.86 13.49
N ARG A 33 32.38 -21.19 13.43
CA ARG A 33 31.48 -22.00 12.59
C ARG A 33 30.01 -21.77 12.95
N LYS A 34 29.64 -21.83 14.23
CA LYS A 34 28.25 -21.62 14.67
C LYS A 34 27.75 -20.22 14.38
N ARG A 35 28.60 -19.19 14.55
CA ARG A 35 28.24 -17.80 14.21
C ARG A 35 28.05 -17.64 12.71
N LYS A 36 28.94 -18.20 11.90
CA LYS A 36 28.81 -18.18 10.45
C LYS A 36 27.51 -18.87 10.01
N GLU A 37 27.23 -20.08 10.49
CA GLU A 37 25.99 -20.80 10.21
C GLU A 37 24.72 -20.01 10.61
N TYR A 38 24.76 -19.32 11.76
CA TYR A 38 23.66 -18.45 12.20
C TYR A 38 23.44 -17.27 11.24
N TRP A 39 24.51 -16.58 10.86
CA TRP A 39 24.44 -15.41 10.00
C TRP A 39 24.13 -15.75 8.53
N ASP A 40 24.65 -16.86 8.00
CA ASP A 40 24.29 -17.38 6.68
C ASP A 40 22.77 -17.62 6.61
N LYS A 41 22.19 -18.21 7.67
CA LYS A 41 20.74 -18.39 7.76
C LYS A 41 19.97 -17.07 7.87
N PHE A 42 20.52 -16.07 8.54
CA PHE A 42 19.89 -14.76 8.70
C PHE A 42 19.85 -13.95 7.39
N ILE A 43 20.97 -13.95 6.65
CA ILE A 43 21.14 -13.26 5.37
C ILE A 43 20.40 -14.01 4.25
N GLY A 44 20.45 -15.33 4.21
CA GLY A 44 19.83 -16.14 3.16
C GLY A 44 20.64 -16.12 1.87
N GLU A 45 19.97 -15.95 0.73
CA GLU A 45 20.58 -16.14 -0.60
C GLU A 45 21.71 -15.15 -0.91
N GLY A 46 21.70 -13.93 -0.34
CA GLY A 46 22.77 -12.93 -0.52
C GLY A 46 23.98 -13.07 0.42
N ALA A 47 24.11 -14.20 1.12
CA ALA A 47 25.18 -14.38 2.11
C ALA A 47 26.58 -14.43 1.47
N GLU A 48 26.72 -15.11 0.34
CA GLU A 48 28.01 -15.26 -0.34
C GLU A 48 28.57 -13.91 -0.78
N GLU A 49 27.75 -13.08 -1.41
CA GLU A 49 28.17 -11.75 -1.89
C GLU A 49 28.50 -10.80 -0.75
N PHE A 50 27.80 -10.89 0.38
CA PHE A 50 28.15 -10.11 1.57
C PHE A 50 29.53 -10.52 2.14
N TRP A 51 29.79 -11.82 2.26
CA TRP A 51 31.09 -12.29 2.74
C TRP A 51 32.23 -11.96 1.76
N GLU A 52 31.98 -12.02 0.46
CA GLU A 52 32.92 -11.55 -0.56
C GLU A 52 33.20 -10.07 -0.42
N TYR A 53 32.16 -9.24 -0.31
CA TYR A 53 32.29 -7.81 -0.06
C TYR A 53 33.16 -7.51 1.17
N LEU A 54 32.87 -8.15 2.32
CA LEU A 54 33.66 -7.96 3.54
C LEU A 54 35.13 -8.36 3.35
N LYS A 55 35.42 -9.45 2.64
CA LYS A 55 36.80 -9.89 2.38
C LYS A 55 37.51 -8.92 1.45
N GLU A 56 36.88 -8.53 0.34
CA GLU A 56 37.48 -7.64 -0.66
C GLU A 56 37.73 -6.25 -0.09
N LYS A 57 36.75 -5.68 0.61
CA LYS A 57 36.86 -4.36 1.22
C LYS A 57 38.03 -4.28 2.20
N ASN A 58 38.18 -5.32 3.02
CA ASN A 58 39.14 -5.30 4.12
C ASN A 58 40.45 -6.05 3.82
N GLY A 59 40.57 -6.68 2.65
CA GLY A 59 41.73 -7.49 2.27
C GLY A 59 41.90 -8.77 3.12
N PHE A 60 40.81 -9.35 3.61
CA PHE A 60 40.84 -10.52 4.51
C PHE A 60 40.87 -11.85 3.76
N SER A 61 41.64 -12.80 4.28
CA SER A 61 41.52 -14.22 3.94
C SER A 61 40.35 -14.88 4.69
N ASN A 62 39.93 -16.07 4.23
CA ASN A 62 38.95 -16.87 4.98
C ASN A 62 39.47 -17.24 6.39
N GLN A 63 40.79 -17.30 6.59
CA GLN A 63 41.38 -17.58 7.89
C GLN A 63 41.21 -16.38 8.83
N ASP A 64 41.42 -15.16 8.34
CA ASP A 64 41.24 -13.93 9.12
C ASP A 64 39.79 -13.77 9.57
N LEU A 65 38.84 -14.00 8.65
CA LEU A 65 37.41 -13.99 8.97
C LEU A 65 37.05 -14.97 10.09
N ASN A 66 37.62 -16.20 10.03
CA ASN A 66 37.38 -17.20 11.06
C ASN A 66 37.94 -16.76 12.42
N ILE A 67 39.12 -16.12 12.45
CA ILE A 67 39.75 -15.59 13.67
C ILE A 67 38.89 -14.48 14.29
N PHE A 68 38.39 -13.54 13.48
CA PHE A 68 37.57 -12.45 13.98
C PHE A 68 36.24 -12.93 14.55
N LEU A 69 35.61 -13.94 13.93
CA LEU A 69 34.36 -14.53 14.41
C LEU A 69 34.53 -15.29 15.75
N GLU A 70 35.74 -15.72 16.11
CA GLU A 70 36.05 -16.30 17.44
C GLU A 70 36.08 -15.24 18.56
N GLU A 71 36.43 -13.98 18.25
CA GLU A 71 36.62 -12.84 19.19
C GLU A 71 37.74 -13.02 20.24
N ASN A 72 38.67 -13.96 20.07
CA ASN A 72 39.70 -14.23 21.08
C ASN A 72 41.08 -13.60 20.77
N GLU A 73 41.51 -13.54 19.52
CA GLU A 73 42.89 -13.17 19.13
C GLU A 73 42.95 -12.04 18.10
N TYR A 74 42.54 -10.84 18.49
CA TYR A 74 42.61 -9.66 17.64
C TYR A 74 43.00 -8.39 18.40
N ASP A 75 43.71 -7.52 17.68
CA ASP A 75 44.00 -6.14 18.07
C ASP A 75 43.10 -5.18 17.29
N VAL A 76 42.94 -3.95 17.79
CA VAL A 76 42.16 -2.89 17.13
C VAL A 76 43.11 -1.86 16.55
N GLU A 77 42.84 -1.44 15.32
CA GLU A 77 43.58 -0.36 14.67
C GLU A 77 43.39 0.98 15.41
N GLU A 78 44.34 1.90 15.23
CA GLU A 78 44.17 3.26 15.73
C GLU A 78 43.13 3.98 14.86
N ILE A 79 41.89 4.04 15.35
CA ILE A 79 40.74 4.63 14.66
C ILE A 79 40.20 5.85 15.42
N ASP A 80 39.61 6.78 14.66
CA ASP A 80 39.07 8.03 15.20
C ASP A 80 38.09 7.79 16.35
N SER A 81 37.13 6.87 16.19
CA SER A 81 36.12 6.58 17.22
C SER A 81 36.75 6.21 18.58
N PHE A 82 37.80 5.40 18.58
CA PHE A 82 38.52 5.01 19.81
C PHE A 82 39.34 6.17 20.38
N LEU A 83 39.92 7.03 19.53
CA LEU A 83 40.57 8.26 19.96
C LEU A 83 39.58 9.19 20.67
N TYR A 84 38.36 9.35 20.15
CA TYR A 84 37.33 10.17 20.79
C TYR A 84 36.77 9.55 22.07
N MET A 85 36.60 8.22 22.12
CA MET A 85 36.27 7.52 23.36
C MET A 85 37.34 7.74 24.43
N ASN A 86 38.62 7.72 24.05
CA ASN A 86 39.73 8.01 24.96
C ASN A 86 39.72 9.48 25.43
N LYS A 87 39.38 10.43 24.55
CA LYS A 87 39.17 11.84 24.94
C LYS A 87 38.03 11.97 25.96
N PHE A 88 36.95 11.22 25.80
CA PHE A 88 35.86 11.19 26.78
C PHE A 88 36.32 10.59 28.11
N ILE A 89 37.05 9.47 28.10
CA ILE A 89 37.62 8.86 29.32
C ILE A 89 38.46 9.89 30.08
N LYS A 90 39.37 10.57 29.38
CA LYS A 90 40.19 11.64 29.96
C LYS A 90 39.33 12.78 30.52
N PHE A 91 38.35 13.26 29.75
CA PHE A 91 37.41 14.28 30.21
C PHE A 91 36.65 13.86 31.47
N TYR A 92 36.19 12.61 31.54
CA TYR A 92 35.40 12.10 32.66
C TYR A 92 36.17 12.16 33.98
N PHE A 93 37.47 11.87 33.96
CA PHE A 93 38.29 11.89 35.17
C PHE A 93 38.88 13.27 35.49
N GLU A 94 39.19 14.08 34.48
CA GLU A 94 39.89 15.36 34.67
C GLU A 94 38.95 16.58 34.71
N ASN A 95 37.80 16.56 34.02
CA ASN A 95 36.99 17.75 33.72
C ASN A 95 35.47 17.54 33.88
N ASN A 96 35.01 16.42 34.45
CA ASN A 96 33.57 16.12 34.56
C ASN A 96 32.84 16.97 35.61
N ASP A 97 33.55 17.79 36.38
CA ASP A 97 32.98 18.85 37.21
C ASP A 97 32.51 20.06 36.39
N TYR A 98 32.77 20.08 35.07
CA TYR A 98 32.30 21.11 34.15
C TYR A 98 30.78 21.39 34.31
N PRO A 99 30.39 22.64 34.56
CA PRO A 99 29.00 23.01 34.81
C PRO A 99 28.22 23.07 33.50
N LEU A 100 27.10 22.34 33.42
CA LEU A 100 26.11 22.58 32.38
C LEU A 100 25.36 23.89 32.68
N PRO A 101 24.86 24.62 31.67
CA PRO A 101 23.76 25.56 31.88
C PRO A 101 22.59 24.84 32.56
N ASP A 102 21.65 25.56 33.21
CA ASP A 102 20.47 24.98 33.88
C ASP A 102 19.68 24.08 32.90
N PHE A 103 20.09 22.82 32.75
CA PHE A 103 19.60 21.93 31.71
C PHE A 103 18.26 21.38 32.16
N TYR A 104 17.24 21.61 31.34
CA TYR A 104 15.90 21.11 31.60
C TYR A 104 15.26 20.63 30.30
N ILE A 105 14.37 19.66 30.46
CA ILE A 105 13.45 19.24 29.41
C ILE A 105 12.09 19.86 29.73
N ILE A 106 11.41 20.38 28.72
CA ILE A 106 10.03 20.83 28.84
C ILE A 106 9.13 19.69 28.37
N ASP A 107 8.16 19.29 29.19
CA ASP A 107 7.03 18.46 28.77
C ASP A 107 5.69 19.13 29.12
N SER A 108 4.57 18.44 28.92
CA SER A 108 3.22 18.94 29.22
C SER A 108 3.01 19.32 30.69
N LYS A 109 3.90 18.91 31.61
CA LYS A 109 3.87 19.23 33.04
C LYS A 109 4.91 20.29 33.44
N GLY A 110 5.63 20.87 32.47
CA GLY A 110 6.60 21.94 32.65
C GLY A 110 8.05 21.47 32.62
N LYS A 111 8.95 22.20 33.30
CA LYS A 111 10.39 21.88 33.35
C LYS A 111 10.64 20.68 34.26
N ARG A 112 11.32 19.65 33.73
CA ARG A 112 11.75 18.47 34.50
C ARG A 112 13.20 18.08 34.22
N LYS A 113 13.75 17.24 35.11
CA LYS A 113 15.04 16.57 34.92
C LYS A 113 14.93 15.47 33.87
N PRO A 114 16.04 15.17 33.14
CA PRO A 114 16.11 14.03 32.23
C PRO A 114 15.91 12.70 32.98
N ILE A 115 15.28 11.74 32.32
CA ILE A 115 15.30 10.33 32.73
C ILE A 115 16.74 9.80 32.63
N PHE A 116 17.15 8.91 33.56
CA PHE A 116 18.50 8.37 33.63
C PHE A 116 19.60 9.44 33.74
N SER A 117 19.31 10.50 34.52
CA SER A 117 20.09 11.74 34.51
C SER A 117 21.60 11.52 34.75
N LYS A 118 21.98 10.66 35.71
CA LYS A 118 23.38 10.42 36.05
C LYS A 118 24.16 9.66 34.98
N PHE A 119 23.47 8.92 34.12
CA PHE A 119 24.10 8.25 32.99
C PHE A 119 24.31 9.22 31.82
N VAL A 120 23.32 10.07 31.50
CA VAL A 120 23.38 10.90 30.30
C VAL A 120 24.17 12.20 30.50
N ILE A 121 24.15 12.79 31.71
CA ILE A 121 24.81 14.07 32.01
C ILE A 121 26.31 14.11 31.66
N PRO A 122 27.14 13.09 31.98
CA PRO A 122 28.56 13.10 31.61
C PRO A 122 28.79 13.31 30.11
N PHE A 123 27.97 12.69 29.25
CA PHE A 123 28.05 12.86 27.80
C PHE A 123 27.58 14.25 27.35
N LEU A 124 26.51 14.79 27.94
CA LEU A 124 26.07 16.16 27.67
C LEU A 124 27.14 17.19 28.06
N LYS A 125 27.81 16.98 29.20
CA LYS A 125 28.94 17.82 29.63
C LYS A 125 30.09 17.77 28.65
N PHE A 126 30.44 16.58 28.16
CA PHE A 126 31.48 16.43 27.16
C PHE A 126 31.12 17.13 25.85
N GLY A 127 29.88 16.99 25.38
CA GLY A 127 29.37 17.70 24.21
C GLY A 127 29.43 19.22 24.38
N ALA A 128 28.91 19.74 25.50
CA ALA A 128 28.93 21.17 25.83
C ALA A 128 30.36 21.73 25.93
N TYR A 129 31.26 21.02 26.64
CA TYR A 129 32.66 21.41 26.80
C TYR A 129 33.37 21.54 25.46
N ASN A 130 33.20 20.55 24.57
CA ASN A 130 33.80 20.58 23.24
C ASN A 130 33.17 21.65 22.34
N LEU A 131 31.84 21.80 22.36
CA LEU A 131 31.15 22.83 21.60
C LEU A 131 31.63 24.22 22.03
N GLU A 132 31.60 24.55 23.33
CA GLU A 132 32.05 25.85 23.83
C GLU A 132 33.54 26.10 23.58
N GLY A 133 34.39 25.08 23.73
CA GLY A 133 35.81 25.17 23.39
C GLY A 133 36.01 25.60 21.94
N ASP A 134 35.27 24.98 21.03
CA ASP A 134 35.29 25.30 19.61
C ASP A 134 34.72 26.70 19.34
N LEU A 135 33.57 27.06 19.92
CA LEU A 135 32.96 28.38 19.75
C LEU A 135 33.88 29.50 20.24
N ASN A 136 34.52 29.32 21.40
CA ASN A 136 35.49 30.27 21.96
C ASN A 136 36.70 30.45 21.04
N SER A 137 37.26 29.35 20.51
CA SER A 137 38.37 29.39 19.56
C SER A 137 38.03 30.17 18.28
N LYS A 138 36.76 30.12 17.88
CA LYS A 138 36.22 30.74 16.66
C LYS A 138 35.53 32.09 16.92
N LYS A 139 35.52 32.58 18.16
CA LYS A 139 34.88 33.83 18.61
C LYS A 139 33.37 33.90 18.32
N LEU A 140 32.69 32.76 18.30
CA LEU A 140 31.24 32.66 18.15
C LEU A 140 30.57 32.75 19.53
N LYS A 141 29.34 33.30 19.59
CA LYS A 141 28.56 33.40 20.83
C LYS A 141 27.18 32.79 20.63
N VAL A 142 26.69 32.09 21.64
CA VAL A 142 25.32 31.55 21.71
C VAL A 142 24.69 31.94 23.04
N THR A 143 23.37 32.16 23.04
CA THR A 143 22.60 32.40 24.27
C THR A 143 22.47 31.11 25.07
N ARG A 144 22.14 31.21 26.36
CA ARG A 144 21.95 30.04 27.23
C ARG A 144 20.77 29.20 26.78
N GLU A 145 19.72 29.85 26.30
CA GLU A 145 18.51 29.22 25.77
C GLU A 145 18.82 28.39 24.52
N VAL A 146 19.59 28.94 23.59
CA VAL A 146 20.05 28.23 22.39
C VAL A 146 20.91 27.02 22.76
N LEU A 147 21.88 27.18 23.67
CA LEU A 147 22.70 26.06 24.12
C LEU A 147 21.85 24.96 24.77
N ASN A 148 20.84 25.31 25.57
CA ASN A 148 19.92 24.33 26.13
C ASN A 148 19.11 23.61 25.04
N SER A 149 18.60 24.32 24.03
CA SER A 149 17.91 23.70 22.88
C SER A 149 18.79 22.66 22.17
N LEU A 150 20.06 22.99 21.92
CA LEU A 150 20.99 22.05 21.29
C LEU A 150 21.22 20.82 22.18
N LEU A 151 21.40 21.02 23.49
CA LEU A 151 21.61 19.93 24.45
C LEU A 151 20.37 19.04 24.61
N VAL A 152 19.16 19.57 24.45
CA VAL A 152 17.94 18.76 24.45
C VAL A 152 17.92 17.81 23.25
N SER A 153 18.33 18.28 22.06
CA SER A 153 18.45 17.42 20.88
C SER A 153 19.51 16.33 21.09
N LEU A 154 20.68 16.66 21.64
CA LEU A 154 21.71 15.68 21.97
C LEU A 154 21.21 14.64 23.00
N PHE A 155 20.49 15.10 24.03
CA PHE A 155 19.90 14.21 25.03
C PHE A 155 18.94 13.19 24.40
N GLN A 156 18.08 13.62 23.46
CA GLN A 156 17.17 12.72 22.76
C GLN A 156 17.92 11.66 21.95
N GLN A 157 19.00 12.04 21.27
CA GLN A 157 19.83 11.11 20.49
C GLN A 157 20.54 10.07 21.38
N ILE A 158 21.16 10.52 22.49
CA ILE A 158 21.80 9.62 23.46
C ILE A 158 20.76 8.70 24.12
N LEU A 159 19.59 9.23 24.47
CA LEU A 159 18.52 8.45 25.07
C LEU A 159 18.06 7.36 24.10
N ASN A 160 17.86 7.68 22.82
CA ASN A 160 17.42 6.73 21.78
C ASN A 160 18.37 5.52 21.65
N ILE A 161 19.68 5.75 21.78
CA ILE A 161 20.69 4.68 21.75
C ILE A 161 20.67 3.83 23.04
N SER A 162 20.41 4.43 24.20
CA SER A 162 20.68 3.81 25.50
C SER A 162 19.45 3.29 26.25
N TYR A 163 18.24 3.77 25.97
CA TYR A 163 17.08 3.53 26.83
C TYR A 163 16.74 2.04 27.00
N ARG A 164 16.83 1.22 25.95
CA ARG A 164 16.54 -0.23 26.01
C ARG A 164 17.50 -0.95 26.94
N THR A 165 18.78 -0.58 26.88
CA THR A 165 19.85 -1.12 27.74
C THR A 165 19.64 -0.72 29.19
N LEU A 166 19.39 0.57 29.45
CA LEU A 166 19.18 1.04 30.82
C LEU A 166 17.92 0.44 31.46
N ILE A 167 16.86 0.21 30.67
CA ILE A 167 15.66 -0.51 31.12
C ILE A 167 15.97 -1.98 31.41
N LEU A 168 16.78 -2.66 30.59
CA LEU A 168 17.22 -4.02 30.85
C LEU A 168 17.99 -4.10 32.18
N GLU A 169 18.96 -3.22 32.41
CA GLU A 169 19.73 -3.18 33.67
C GLU A 169 18.83 -2.92 34.89
N LEU A 170 17.84 -2.03 34.77
CA LEU A 170 16.84 -1.82 35.82
C LEU A 170 16.06 -3.11 36.15
N GLN A 171 15.64 -3.86 35.13
CA GLN A 171 14.92 -5.12 35.32
C GLN A 171 15.80 -6.21 35.95
N VAL A 172 17.05 -6.34 35.50
CA VAL A 172 18.02 -7.28 36.09
C VAL A 172 18.21 -7.01 37.58
N LEU A 173 18.40 -5.74 37.97
CA LEU A 173 18.57 -5.37 39.39
C LEU A 173 17.31 -5.60 40.21
N LYS A 174 16.14 -5.41 39.61
CA LYS A 174 14.87 -5.69 40.26
C LYS A 174 14.72 -7.18 40.55
N GLU A 175 15.01 -8.04 39.57
CA GLU A 175 14.98 -9.50 39.74
C GLU A 175 15.98 -9.96 40.80
N GLN A 176 17.17 -9.35 40.83
CA GLN A 176 18.19 -9.59 41.84
C GLN A 176 17.88 -8.94 43.20
N LYS A 177 16.78 -8.17 43.33
CA LYS A 177 16.37 -7.45 44.55
C LYS A 177 17.41 -6.47 45.07
N MET A 178 18.15 -5.82 44.17
CA MET A 178 19.23 -4.88 44.50
C MET A 178 18.80 -3.40 44.50
N LEU A 179 17.57 -3.10 44.07
CA LEU A 179 17.02 -1.74 44.09
C LEU A 179 16.59 -1.29 45.49
N LYS A 180 16.94 -0.07 45.88
CA LYS A 180 16.60 0.50 47.20
C LYS A 180 15.45 1.50 47.10
N GLY A 181 14.40 1.32 47.90
CA GLY A 181 13.27 2.25 47.95
C GLY A 181 11.96 1.57 48.37
N LYS A 182 11.09 2.29 49.09
CA LYS A 182 9.81 1.75 49.57
C LYS A 182 8.75 1.66 48.46
N THR A 183 8.81 2.55 47.48
CA THR A 183 7.91 2.58 46.31
C THR A 183 8.69 2.34 45.02
N GLY A 184 7.98 2.05 43.92
CA GLY A 184 8.62 1.82 42.63
C GLY A 184 9.35 3.06 42.08
N GLU A 185 8.80 4.23 42.31
CA GLU A 185 9.41 5.52 41.96
C GLU A 185 10.70 5.75 42.76
N LYS A 186 10.72 5.39 44.05
CA LYS A 186 11.93 5.51 44.88
C LYS A 186 13.01 4.51 44.48
N ARG A 187 12.62 3.32 44.04
CA ARG A 187 13.54 2.31 43.49
C ARG A 187 14.12 2.75 42.14
N PHE A 188 13.29 3.36 41.29
CA PHE A 188 13.74 4.00 40.06
C PHE A 188 14.68 5.19 40.32
N GLU A 189 14.34 6.05 41.29
CA GLU A 189 15.20 7.17 41.68
C GLU A 189 16.57 6.67 42.18
N TYR A 190 16.61 5.61 42.99
CA TYR A 190 17.86 4.96 43.38
C TYR A 190 18.65 4.46 42.16
N PHE A 191 17.98 3.82 41.20
CA PHE A 191 18.61 3.36 39.97
C PHE A 191 19.22 4.54 39.18
N SER A 192 18.39 5.53 38.85
CA SER A 192 18.77 6.68 38.03
C SER A 192 19.83 7.58 38.67
N GLU A 193 19.76 7.80 39.99
CA GLU A 193 20.57 8.82 40.67
C GLU A 193 21.79 8.27 41.42
N ILE A 194 21.81 6.98 41.75
CA ILE A 194 22.89 6.35 42.52
C ILE A 194 23.51 5.21 41.73
N TYR A 195 22.73 4.18 41.38
CA TYR A 195 23.27 2.99 40.73
C TYR A 195 23.97 3.28 39.41
N LEU A 196 23.34 4.06 38.52
CA LEU A 196 23.91 4.43 37.22
C LEU A 196 25.20 5.27 37.36
N SER A 197 25.33 6.06 38.42
CA SER A 197 26.55 6.82 38.70
C SER A 197 27.67 5.92 39.21
N ASP A 198 27.36 5.00 40.12
CA ASP A 198 28.34 4.11 40.75
C ASP A 198 28.86 3.03 39.78
N ASN A 199 28.03 2.59 38.82
CA ASN A 199 28.33 1.52 37.87
C ASN A 199 28.47 2.03 36.43
N PHE A 200 28.69 3.35 36.24
CA PHE A 200 28.75 3.99 34.93
C PHE A 200 29.69 3.27 33.96
N TRP A 201 30.93 3.01 34.40
CA TRP A 201 31.94 2.34 33.59
C TRP A 201 31.67 0.85 33.39
N ASP A 202 31.08 0.17 34.37
CA ASP A 202 30.77 -1.27 34.26
C ASP A 202 29.67 -1.50 33.21
N ILE A 203 28.66 -0.63 33.16
CA ILE A 203 27.63 -0.63 32.11
C ILE A 203 28.26 -0.38 30.74
N LEU A 204 29.13 0.63 30.59
CA LEU A 204 29.77 0.90 29.30
C LEU A 204 30.70 -0.23 28.84
N LYS A 205 31.33 -0.97 29.77
CA LYS A 205 32.16 -2.14 29.44
C LYS A 205 31.34 -3.35 29.03
N GLU A 206 30.17 -3.55 29.64
CA GLU A 206 29.22 -4.58 29.22
C GLU A 206 28.65 -4.27 27.83
N TYR A 207 28.43 -2.99 27.52
CA TYR A 207 27.87 -2.52 26.24
C TYR A 207 28.82 -1.57 25.50
N PRO A 208 30.00 -2.03 25.04
CA PRO A 208 31.05 -1.18 24.49
C PRO A 208 30.64 -0.51 23.16
N VAL A 209 29.77 -1.14 22.37
CA VAL A 209 29.23 -0.53 21.14
C VAL A 209 28.29 0.63 21.50
N MET A 210 27.52 0.53 22.60
CA MET A 210 26.69 1.66 23.07
C MET A 210 27.57 2.87 23.40
N PHE A 211 28.69 2.64 24.09
CA PHE A 211 29.64 3.72 24.40
C PHE A 211 30.19 4.37 23.13
N ARG A 212 30.64 3.55 22.17
CA ARG A 212 31.11 4.03 20.87
C ARG A 212 30.06 4.90 20.16
N LEU A 213 28.84 4.39 19.99
CA LEU A 213 27.78 5.08 19.26
C LEU A 213 27.40 6.41 19.92
N ILE A 214 27.34 6.46 21.24
CA ILE A 214 27.09 7.72 21.97
C ILE A 214 28.21 8.73 21.69
N ILE A 215 29.48 8.33 21.70
CA ILE A 215 30.60 9.24 21.48
C ILE A 215 30.67 9.72 20.02
N GLU A 216 30.46 8.84 19.05
CA GLU A 216 30.35 9.22 17.63
C GLU A 216 29.19 10.21 17.43
N ASN A 217 28.04 9.96 18.06
CA ASN A 217 26.90 10.86 18.02
C ASN A 217 27.21 12.24 18.64
N VAL A 218 27.85 12.29 19.81
CA VAL A 218 28.28 13.55 20.46
C VAL A 218 29.25 14.31 19.55
N GLN A 219 30.20 13.63 18.93
CA GLN A 219 31.17 14.24 18.03
C GLN A 219 30.49 14.86 16.81
N ASN A 220 29.63 14.10 16.12
CA ASN A 220 28.88 14.59 14.97
C ASN A 220 27.99 15.78 15.34
N TRP A 221 27.33 15.72 16.51
CA TRP A 221 26.56 16.82 17.04
C TRP A 221 27.42 18.08 17.25
N VAL A 222 28.63 17.97 17.81
CA VAL A 222 29.53 19.13 17.96
C VAL A 222 29.92 19.70 16.58
N ILE A 223 30.35 18.84 15.65
CA ILE A 223 30.79 19.26 14.31
C ILE A 223 29.66 20.00 13.58
N ASN A 224 28.47 19.42 13.54
CA ASN A 224 27.32 19.95 12.81
C ASN A 224 26.84 21.28 13.40
N ASN A 225 26.80 21.41 14.73
CA ASN A 225 26.38 22.65 15.37
C ASN A 225 27.41 23.77 15.23
N VAL A 226 28.71 23.44 15.28
CA VAL A 226 29.77 24.42 15.00
C VAL A 226 29.74 24.89 13.54
N GLU A 227 29.48 23.98 12.60
CA GLU A 227 29.28 24.31 11.18
C GLU A 227 28.07 25.25 11.00
N PHE A 228 26.92 24.88 11.54
CA PHE A 228 25.69 25.70 11.52
C PHE A 228 25.93 27.11 12.10
N LEU A 229 26.54 27.23 13.28
CA LEU A 229 26.76 28.52 13.94
C LEU A 229 27.75 29.40 13.16
N LYS A 230 28.74 28.80 12.48
CA LYS A 230 29.61 29.54 11.55
C LYS A 230 28.82 30.09 10.36
N HIS A 231 27.91 29.30 9.79
CA HIS A 231 27.05 29.73 8.69
C HIS A 231 26.14 30.88 9.14
N LEU A 232 25.51 30.75 10.30
CA LEU A 232 24.65 31.79 10.87
C LEU A 232 25.40 33.12 11.05
N GLU A 233 26.60 33.10 11.64
CA GLU A 233 27.40 34.31 11.84
C GLU A 233 27.88 34.91 10.53
N LYS A 234 28.35 34.07 9.59
CA LYS A 234 28.80 34.49 8.26
C LYS A 234 27.68 35.18 7.48
N ASP A 235 26.45 34.72 7.64
CA ASP A 235 25.31 35.11 6.82
C ASP A 235 24.40 36.14 7.47
N LYS A 236 24.64 36.50 8.74
CA LYS A 236 23.81 37.41 9.53
C LYS A 236 23.36 38.67 8.79
N SER A 237 24.27 39.33 8.07
CA SER A 237 23.96 40.54 7.28
C SER A 237 23.06 40.27 6.07
N LEU A 238 23.17 39.09 5.47
CA LEU A 238 22.31 38.65 4.38
C LEU A 238 20.94 38.24 4.94
N LEU A 239 20.88 37.53 6.06
CA LEU A 239 19.60 37.18 6.70
C LEU A 239 18.79 38.42 7.08
N HIS A 240 19.47 39.45 7.60
CA HIS A 240 18.88 40.76 7.84
C HIS A 240 18.24 41.35 6.56
N LYS A 241 18.98 41.34 5.45
CA LYS A 241 18.55 41.92 4.19
C LYS A 241 17.45 41.12 3.48
N TYR A 242 17.52 39.80 3.53
CA TYR A 242 16.67 38.91 2.73
C TYR A 242 15.40 38.47 3.46
N PHE A 243 15.45 38.27 4.78
CA PHE A 243 14.32 37.73 5.56
C PHE A 243 13.83 38.67 6.67
N ASP A 244 14.36 39.91 6.74
CA ASP A 244 14.09 40.89 7.81
C ASP A 244 14.32 40.34 9.23
N ILE A 245 15.36 39.51 9.38
CA ILE A 245 15.75 38.92 10.66
C ILE A 245 16.74 39.85 11.37
N ASN A 246 16.22 40.57 12.36
CA ASN A 246 16.94 41.62 13.10
C ASN A 246 17.28 41.22 14.54
N GLU A 247 16.50 40.28 15.09
CA GLU A 247 16.58 39.83 16.47
C GLU A 247 17.67 38.77 16.66
N GLU A 248 17.98 38.47 17.92
CA GLU A 248 18.89 37.37 18.25
C GLU A 248 18.17 36.03 18.22
N LEU A 249 18.92 34.96 17.95
CA LEU A 249 18.40 33.59 17.98
C LEU A 249 18.03 33.19 19.42
N THR A 250 16.77 32.85 19.65
CA THR A 250 16.23 32.53 20.98
C THR A 250 15.98 31.04 21.19
N LYS A 251 15.63 30.30 20.13
CA LYS A 251 15.32 28.86 20.18
C LYS A 251 15.75 28.18 18.89
N ILE A 252 16.18 26.92 19.04
CA ILE A 252 16.47 26.01 17.94
C ILE A 252 15.65 24.73 18.15
N GLU A 253 15.17 24.17 17.05
CA GLU A 253 14.71 22.81 16.95
C GLU A 253 15.49 22.10 15.84
N SER A 254 16.14 20.98 16.15
CA SER A 254 17.02 20.23 15.25
C SER A 254 16.66 18.75 15.29
N GLY A 255 17.01 17.99 14.24
CA GLY A 255 16.62 16.57 14.14
C GLY A 255 15.15 16.37 13.76
N ILE A 256 14.57 17.34 13.06
CA ILE A 256 13.19 17.30 12.55
C ILE A 256 13.05 16.56 11.21
N SER A 257 14.17 16.23 10.59
CA SER A 257 14.27 15.41 9.37
C SER A 257 15.13 14.17 9.66
N ASP A 258 15.13 13.22 8.73
CA ASP A 258 16.09 12.11 8.73
C ASP A 258 17.55 12.61 8.83
N PHE A 259 18.37 11.79 9.49
CA PHE A 259 19.81 12.02 9.61
C PHE A 259 20.56 11.40 8.44
N HIS A 260 21.44 12.19 7.83
CA HIS A 260 22.28 11.81 6.70
C HIS A 260 23.70 12.39 6.85
N ASN A 261 24.68 11.80 6.16
CA ASN A 261 26.04 12.33 5.99
C ASN A 261 26.66 12.83 7.32
N HIS A 262 26.81 11.92 8.27
CA HIS A 262 27.29 12.16 9.63
C HIS A 262 26.31 12.97 10.50
N GLY A 263 25.03 12.58 10.51
CA GLY A 263 24.04 13.13 11.44
C GLY A 263 23.55 14.55 11.12
N LYS A 264 23.66 15.00 9.87
CA LYS A 264 23.08 16.27 9.42
C LYS A 264 21.55 16.14 9.31
N SER A 265 20.83 17.18 9.74
CA SER A 265 19.38 17.29 9.68
C SER A 265 18.95 18.76 9.57
N VAL A 266 17.69 19.02 9.23
CA VAL A 266 17.13 20.39 9.13
C VAL A 266 16.96 21.03 10.51
N TYR A 267 17.10 22.36 10.58
CA TYR A 267 16.93 23.18 11.78
C TYR A 267 15.80 24.19 11.57
N ILE A 268 14.91 24.33 12.55
CA ILE A 268 13.99 25.48 12.67
C ILE A 268 14.55 26.43 13.73
N LEU A 269 14.56 27.72 13.41
CA LEU A 269 15.22 28.77 14.17
C LEU A 269 14.20 29.85 14.53
N TRP A 270 14.21 30.30 15.78
CA TRP A 270 13.35 31.40 16.25
C TRP A 270 14.17 32.64 16.55
N PHE A 271 13.78 33.76 15.95
CA PHE A 271 14.30 35.10 16.18
C PHE A 271 13.16 35.97 16.73
N GLY A 272 12.91 35.86 18.04
CA GLY A 272 11.72 36.42 18.66
C GLY A 272 10.45 35.72 18.18
N THR A 273 9.58 36.45 17.49
CA THR A 273 8.36 35.90 16.85
C THR A 273 8.63 35.36 15.45
N ASN A 274 9.73 35.77 14.80
CA ASN A 274 10.05 35.35 13.43
C ASN A 274 10.73 33.98 13.44
N LYS A 275 10.51 33.21 12.38
CA LYS A 275 11.11 31.88 12.19
C LYS A 275 11.87 31.78 10.88
N LEU A 276 12.89 30.91 10.86
CA LEU A 276 13.68 30.60 9.67
C LEU A 276 14.05 29.12 9.67
N VAL A 277 14.16 28.52 8.49
CA VAL A 277 14.60 27.13 8.32
C VAL A 277 16.03 27.11 7.76
N TYR A 278 16.91 26.35 8.40
CA TYR A 278 18.27 26.07 7.91
C TYR A 278 18.36 24.64 7.43
N LYS A 279 18.75 24.46 6.16
CA LYS A 279 18.92 23.15 5.53
C LYS A 279 20.42 22.94 5.23
N PRO A 280 21.10 21.94 5.83
CA PRO A 280 22.52 21.68 5.58
C PRO A 280 22.75 20.87 4.28
N ARG A 281 22.11 21.30 3.18
CA ARG A 281 22.23 20.70 1.84
C ARG A 281 22.19 21.78 0.75
N ASP A 282 22.59 21.39 -0.45
CA ASP A 282 22.39 22.20 -1.67
C ASP A 282 20.89 22.48 -1.91
N LEU A 283 20.55 23.76 -2.11
CA LEU A 283 19.18 24.23 -2.37
C LEU A 283 18.97 24.69 -3.81
N THR A 284 19.90 24.37 -4.73
CA THR A 284 19.80 24.74 -6.16
C THR A 284 18.50 24.21 -6.77
N LEU A 285 18.06 23.00 -6.39
CA LEU A 285 16.80 22.40 -6.84
C LEU A 285 15.60 23.20 -6.37
N ASP A 286 15.56 23.51 -5.07
CA ASP A 286 14.50 24.30 -4.44
C ASP A 286 14.39 25.68 -5.10
N VAL A 287 15.50 26.41 -5.26
CA VAL A 287 15.53 27.72 -5.93
C VAL A 287 15.02 27.66 -7.36
N LYS A 288 15.41 26.64 -8.13
CA LYS A 288 14.93 26.48 -9.52
C LYS A 288 13.43 26.19 -9.57
N PHE A 289 12.91 25.42 -8.63
CA PHE A 289 11.47 25.18 -8.53
C PHE A 289 10.70 26.46 -8.18
N GLN A 290 11.17 27.27 -7.23
CA GLN A 290 10.54 28.57 -6.92
C GLN A 290 10.54 29.53 -8.12
N LYS A 291 11.60 29.50 -8.94
CA LYS A 291 11.66 30.24 -10.22
C LYS A 291 10.66 29.71 -11.24
N LEU A 292 10.46 28.39 -11.31
CA LEU A 292 9.43 27.79 -12.16
C LEU A 292 8.02 28.24 -11.73
N LEU A 293 7.73 28.24 -10.43
CA LEU A 293 6.46 28.74 -9.89
C LEU A 293 6.25 30.23 -10.23
N SER A 294 7.31 31.04 -10.09
CA SER A 294 7.27 32.47 -10.46
C SER A 294 6.99 32.67 -11.95
N TRP A 295 7.63 31.88 -12.82
CA TRP A 295 7.37 31.88 -14.26
C TRP A 295 5.93 31.46 -14.55
N TYR A 296 5.45 30.38 -13.93
CA TYR A 296 4.10 29.85 -14.13
C TYR A 296 3.03 30.88 -13.73
N ASN A 297 3.21 31.52 -12.58
CA ASN A 297 2.36 32.60 -12.10
C ASN A 297 2.30 33.77 -13.08
N LEU A 298 3.46 34.26 -13.55
CA LEU A 298 3.53 35.37 -14.50
C LEU A 298 2.93 35.01 -15.86
N ARG A 299 3.25 33.82 -16.38
CA ARG A 299 2.90 33.38 -17.73
C ARG A 299 1.42 33.04 -17.88
N PHE A 300 0.79 32.54 -16.82
CA PHE A 300 -0.59 32.04 -16.86
C PHE A 300 -1.54 32.77 -15.89
N ASN A 301 -1.07 33.87 -15.29
CA ASN A 301 -1.81 34.68 -14.31
C ASN A 301 -2.37 33.81 -13.16
N LYS A 302 -1.46 33.04 -12.56
CA LYS A 302 -1.72 32.18 -11.39
C LYS A 302 -1.08 32.77 -10.15
N ASN A 303 -1.44 32.23 -8.99
CA ASN A 303 -0.98 32.74 -7.69
C ASN A 303 -0.51 31.61 -6.77
N LEU A 304 0.29 30.69 -7.31
CA LEU A 304 1.00 29.70 -6.51
C LEU A 304 1.96 30.40 -5.55
N TYR A 305 2.09 29.86 -4.35
CA TYR A 305 2.97 30.42 -3.34
C TYR A 305 4.44 30.23 -3.75
N VAL A 306 5.24 31.29 -3.70
CA VAL A 306 6.68 31.26 -4.01
C VAL A 306 7.44 31.56 -2.72
N THR A 307 8.24 30.60 -2.28
CA THR A 307 9.01 30.67 -1.04
C THR A 307 10.35 31.40 -1.25
N ASP A 308 10.71 32.28 -0.32
CA ASP A 308 12.03 32.90 -0.31
C ASP A 308 13.12 31.92 0.15
N ILE A 309 14.16 31.78 -0.69
CA ILE A 309 15.28 30.86 -0.48
C ILE A 309 16.60 31.57 -0.74
N LEU A 310 17.52 31.45 0.23
CA LEU A 310 18.91 31.87 0.12
C LEU A 310 19.82 30.63 0.06
N ASP A 311 20.12 30.19 -1.16
CA ASP A 311 21.07 29.10 -1.43
C ASP A 311 22.52 29.57 -1.30
N ARG A 312 23.33 28.79 -0.57
CA ARG A 312 24.76 29.06 -0.30
C ARG A 312 25.67 27.94 -0.81
N GLY A 313 25.16 27.02 -1.62
CA GLY A 313 25.91 25.96 -2.29
C GLY A 313 25.76 24.62 -1.58
N ASN A 314 26.32 24.44 -0.39
CA ASN A 314 26.21 23.19 0.38
C ASN A 314 25.32 23.31 1.63
N TYR A 315 24.66 24.45 1.80
CA TYR A 315 23.62 24.73 2.79
C TYR A 315 22.76 25.88 2.26
N GLY A 316 21.63 26.14 2.91
CA GLY A 316 20.89 27.36 2.67
C GLY A 316 19.83 27.66 3.71
N TRP A 317 19.18 28.80 3.52
CA TRP A 317 18.15 29.34 4.39
C TRP A 317 16.84 29.44 3.63
N VAL A 318 15.77 29.00 4.24
CA VAL A 318 14.42 28.99 3.66
C VAL A 318 13.52 29.73 4.64
N GLU A 319 12.62 30.56 4.12
CA GLU A 319 11.59 31.18 4.96
C GLU A 319 10.79 30.09 5.72
N TYR A 320 10.28 30.42 6.88
CA TYR A 320 9.36 29.52 7.57
C TYR A 320 7.93 29.81 7.11
N VAL A 321 7.28 28.81 6.52
CA VAL A 321 5.89 28.91 6.07
C VAL A 321 4.97 28.58 7.24
N GLU A 322 4.07 29.51 7.58
CA GLU A 322 3.11 29.32 8.67
C GLU A 322 1.83 28.64 8.18
N HIS A 323 1.28 27.75 9.03
CA HIS A 323 -0.07 27.22 8.91
C HIS A 323 -1.08 28.32 9.24
N LEU A 324 -1.64 28.94 8.20
CA LEU A 324 -2.53 30.11 8.32
C LEU A 324 -3.98 29.73 8.01
N PRO A 325 -4.96 30.34 8.71
CA PRO A 325 -6.37 30.04 8.45
C PRO A 325 -6.85 30.61 7.11
N CYS A 326 -7.76 29.88 6.46
CA CYS A 326 -8.63 30.38 5.42
C CYS A 326 -9.59 31.45 5.97
N THR A 327 -9.97 32.40 5.12
CA THR A 327 -10.88 33.49 5.49
C THR A 327 -12.35 33.12 5.29
N ASN A 328 -12.66 32.24 4.34
CA ASN A 328 -14.01 31.80 3.99
C ASN A 328 -13.96 30.47 3.20
N GLU A 329 -15.12 29.84 2.95
CA GLU A 329 -15.18 28.56 2.24
C GLU A 329 -14.66 28.58 0.79
N LEU A 330 -14.72 29.72 0.09
CA LEU A 330 -14.16 29.82 -1.28
C LEU A 330 -12.63 29.68 -1.29
N ASP A 331 -11.97 29.87 -0.14
CA ASP A 331 -10.54 29.63 -0.01
C ASP A 331 -10.21 28.13 -0.07
N PHE A 332 -11.12 27.24 0.33
CA PHE A 332 -10.94 25.79 0.19
C PHE A 332 -10.95 25.37 -1.28
N ILE A 333 -11.86 25.93 -2.09
CA ILE A 333 -11.90 25.73 -3.54
C ILE A 333 -10.55 26.14 -4.16
N GLN A 334 -10.05 27.32 -3.79
CA GLN A 334 -8.76 27.82 -4.28
C GLN A 334 -7.59 26.96 -3.82
N PHE A 335 -7.57 26.55 -2.55
CA PHE A 335 -6.53 25.67 -2.00
C PHE A 335 -6.40 24.38 -2.80
N TYR A 336 -7.50 23.64 -2.98
CA TYR A 336 -7.50 22.38 -3.71
C TYR A 336 -7.25 22.57 -5.22
N THR A 337 -7.70 23.68 -5.81
CA THR A 337 -7.36 24.03 -7.20
C THR A 337 -5.84 24.28 -7.35
N HIS A 338 -5.23 25.05 -6.44
CA HIS A 338 -3.78 25.27 -6.42
C HIS A 338 -3.00 23.97 -6.19
N LEU A 339 -3.52 23.07 -5.35
CA LEU A 339 -2.93 21.75 -5.16
C LEU A 339 -2.98 20.92 -6.46
N GLY A 340 -4.06 21.05 -7.25
CA GLY A 340 -4.16 20.48 -8.60
C GLY A 340 -3.09 21.01 -9.57
N TYR A 341 -2.79 22.32 -9.54
CA TYR A 341 -1.70 22.89 -10.33
C TYR A 341 -0.33 22.33 -9.90
N LEU A 342 -0.07 22.25 -8.59
CA LEU A 342 1.15 21.66 -8.06
C LEU A 342 1.27 20.19 -8.43
N LEU A 343 0.18 19.41 -8.33
CA LEU A 343 0.14 18.02 -8.74
C LEU A 343 0.53 17.85 -10.22
N PHE A 344 0.05 18.72 -11.11
CA PHE A 344 0.45 18.71 -12.52
C PHE A 344 1.94 18.99 -12.71
N LEU A 345 2.48 20.03 -12.05
CA LEU A 345 3.89 20.39 -12.16
C LEU A 345 4.80 19.27 -11.62
N LEU A 346 4.44 18.71 -10.47
CA LEU A 346 5.13 17.57 -9.87
C LEU A 346 5.04 16.33 -10.77
N PHE A 347 3.88 16.03 -11.34
CA PHE A 347 3.70 14.97 -12.33
C PHE A 347 4.69 15.17 -13.49
N ALA A 348 4.67 16.33 -14.15
CA ALA A 348 5.51 16.63 -15.31
C ALA A 348 7.01 16.55 -14.99
N MET A 349 7.41 16.96 -13.80
CA MET A 349 8.79 16.93 -13.31
C MET A 349 9.18 15.59 -12.69
N ARG A 350 8.29 14.59 -12.68
CA ARG A 350 8.50 13.28 -12.06
C ARG A 350 8.83 13.36 -10.57
N GLY A 351 8.08 14.18 -9.85
CA GLY A 351 8.05 14.20 -8.38
C GLY A 351 7.63 12.85 -7.81
N ASN A 352 8.08 12.60 -6.59
CA ASN A 352 7.86 11.41 -5.80
C ASN A 352 7.86 11.78 -4.31
N ASP A 353 7.30 10.95 -3.44
CA ASP A 353 7.46 11.09 -1.98
C ASP A 353 6.89 12.39 -1.37
N ILE A 354 5.82 12.96 -1.94
CA ILE A 354 5.14 14.14 -1.39
C ILE A 354 4.01 13.70 -0.46
N HIS A 355 4.33 13.45 0.81
CA HIS A 355 3.39 13.03 1.86
C HIS A 355 2.81 14.22 2.64
N PHE A 356 1.91 13.95 3.59
CA PHE A 356 1.24 14.98 4.40
C PHE A 356 2.23 15.89 5.15
N GLU A 357 3.39 15.39 5.58
CA GLU A 357 4.41 16.21 6.23
C GLU A 357 5.10 17.23 5.30
N ASN A 358 5.00 17.05 3.98
CA ASN A 358 5.67 17.87 2.97
C ASN A 358 4.80 19.03 2.45
N ILE A 359 3.57 19.17 2.95
CA ILE A 359 2.63 20.23 2.59
C ILE A 359 2.26 21.05 3.83
N ILE A 360 2.34 22.37 3.71
CA ILE A 360 1.78 23.32 4.69
C ILE A 360 0.63 24.09 4.05
N ALA A 361 -0.51 24.14 4.71
CA ALA A 361 -1.66 24.93 4.32
C ALA A 361 -1.56 26.37 4.85
N SER A 362 -1.14 27.29 3.98
CA SER A 362 -1.04 28.71 4.32
C SER A 362 -2.25 29.45 3.75
N GLY A 363 -3.37 29.41 4.47
CA GLY A 363 -4.66 29.92 4.02
C GLY A 363 -5.14 29.18 2.77
N ASN A 364 -5.43 29.91 1.70
CA ASN A 364 -5.86 29.36 0.41
C ASN A 364 -4.72 28.81 -0.47
N ARG A 365 -3.51 28.67 0.08
CA ARG A 365 -2.31 28.28 -0.67
C ARG A 365 -1.63 27.05 -0.05
N PRO A 366 -1.60 25.90 -0.75
CA PRO A 366 -0.74 24.77 -0.38
C PRO A 366 0.72 25.10 -0.71
N VAL A 367 1.62 24.83 0.22
CA VAL A 367 3.06 25.12 0.07
C VAL A 367 3.86 23.85 0.26
N LEU A 368 4.72 23.52 -0.71
CA LEU A 368 5.62 22.37 -0.65
C LEU A 368 6.90 22.75 0.10
N VAL A 369 7.19 22.08 1.21
CA VAL A 369 8.36 22.37 2.05
C VAL A 369 9.55 21.46 1.80
N ASP A 370 9.32 20.30 1.15
CA ASP A 370 10.37 19.44 0.64
C ASP A 370 10.04 18.90 -0.75
N ILE A 371 11.02 19.01 -1.65
CA ILE A 371 10.91 18.67 -3.08
C ILE A 371 12.20 18.04 -3.60
N GLU A 372 13.05 17.52 -2.71
CA GLU A 372 14.37 17.03 -3.07
C GLU A 372 14.36 15.79 -3.99
N THR A 373 13.20 15.18 -4.17
CA THR A 373 12.92 13.99 -5.00
C THR A 373 12.36 14.32 -6.39
N LEU A 374 12.33 15.59 -6.81
CA LEU A 374 11.97 15.95 -8.19
C LEU A 374 12.89 15.29 -9.20
N PHE A 375 12.41 14.95 -10.40
CA PHE A 375 13.15 14.18 -11.40
C PHE A 375 13.58 12.79 -10.91
N HIS A 376 12.72 12.12 -10.12
CA HIS A 376 12.96 10.75 -9.69
C HIS A 376 13.06 9.81 -10.90
N ASN A 377 14.12 9.02 -10.92
CA ASN A 377 14.52 8.17 -12.03
C ASN A 377 13.96 6.75 -11.83
N THR A 378 13.90 5.97 -12.91
CA THR A 378 13.42 4.58 -12.87
C THR A 378 14.58 3.61 -13.09
N ILE A 379 14.61 2.55 -12.29
CA ILE A 379 15.67 1.53 -12.34
C ILE A 379 15.53 0.67 -13.61
N GLU A 380 14.30 0.44 -14.07
CA GLU A 380 13.96 -0.44 -15.20
C GLU A 380 13.25 0.30 -16.36
N TYR A 381 13.90 1.30 -16.94
CA TYR A 381 13.38 1.89 -18.18
C TYR A 381 13.52 0.94 -19.37
N ARG A 382 12.42 0.74 -20.09
CA ARG A 382 12.37 0.11 -21.42
C ARG A 382 11.57 0.99 -22.37
N GLU A 383 12.00 1.09 -23.63
CA GLU A 383 11.23 1.80 -24.67
C GLU A 383 9.95 1.05 -25.03
N LYS A 384 9.99 -0.27 -24.96
CA LYS A 384 8.87 -1.16 -25.23
C LYS A 384 8.82 -2.26 -24.18
N TYR A 385 7.61 -2.64 -23.80
CA TYR A 385 7.35 -3.68 -22.82
C TYR A 385 6.79 -4.91 -23.53
N GLU A 386 7.28 -6.07 -23.12
CA GLU A 386 6.93 -7.36 -23.72
C GLU A 386 5.43 -7.65 -23.59
N THR A 387 4.89 -7.45 -22.39
CA THR A 387 3.48 -7.69 -22.05
C THR A 387 2.75 -6.41 -21.70
N ALA A 388 1.43 -6.44 -21.83
CA ALA A 388 0.52 -5.35 -21.47
C ALA A 388 0.61 -5.02 -19.97
N ASP A 389 0.72 -6.02 -19.09
CA ASP A 389 0.86 -5.80 -17.65
C ASP A 389 2.13 -5.02 -17.30
N LYS A 390 3.28 -5.40 -17.89
CA LYS A 390 4.55 -4.69 -17.70
C LYS A 390 4.44 -3.24 -18.21
N LEU A 391 3.73 -3.02 -19.32
CA LEU A 391 3.44 -1.67 -19.82
C LEU A 391 2.58 -0.87 -18.82
N ILE A 392 1.48 -1.46 -18.34
CA ILE A 392 0.56 -0.83 -17.39
C ILE A 392 1.28 -0.46 -16.08
N PHE A 393 2.06 -1.37 -15.50
CA PHE A 393 2.85 -1.07 -14.31
C PHE A 393 3.78 0.12 -14.54
N SER A 394 4.43 0.20 -15.70
CA SER A 394 5.26 1.34 -16.06
C SER A 394 4.45 2.64 -16.22
N LEU A 395 3.24 2.58 -16.78
CA LEU A 395 2.37 3.74 -16.91
C LEU A 395 1.90 4.26 -15.54
N LEU A 396 1.53 3.36 -14.64
CA LEU A 396 1.16 3.70 -13.26
C LEU A 396 2.34 4.31 -12.50
N GLU A 397 3.55 3.76 -12.63
CA GLU A 397 4.79 4.33 -12.06
C GLU A 397 5.09 5.73 -12.61
N LYS A 398 4.69 6.03 -13.85
CA LYS A 398 4.88 7.35 -14.50
C LYS A 398 3.74 8.33 -14.24
N SER A 399 2.66 7.89 -13.60
CA SER A 399 1.43 8.67 -13.42
C SER A 399 1.46 9.62 -12.21
N VAL A 400 0.37 10.37 -12.04
CA VAL A 400 0.08 11.18 -10.83
C VAL A 400 0.17 10.40 -9.53
N LYS A 401 -0.03 9.07 -9.55
CA LYS A 401 0.02 8.22 -8.34
C LYS A 401 1.39 8.26 -7.66
N ARG A 402 2.48 8.33 -8.44
CA ARG A 402 3.85 8.38 -7.88
C ARG A 402 4.09 9.61 -7.01
N VAL A 403 3.40 10.72 -7.28
CA VAL A 403 3.72 12.00 -6.62
C VAL A 403 3.54 11.92 -5.10
N GLY A 404 2.56 11.16 -4.61
CA GLY A 404 2.29 10.99 -3.17
C GLY A 404 1.18 11.90 -2.61
N ILE A 405 0.69 12.87 -3.38
CA ILE A 405 -0.39 13.78 -2.93
C ILE A 405 -1.74 13.06 -2.81
N LEU A 406 -2.04 12.15 -3.75
CA LEU A 406 -3.31 11.43 -3.79
C LEU A 406 -3.35 10.31 -2.74
N PRO A 407 -4.55 9.96 -2.19
CA PRO A 407 -4.69 8.95 -1.16
C PRO A 407 -3.88 7.68 -1.42
N ASN A 408 -3.10 7.30 -0.40
CA ASN A 408 -2.18 6.17 -0.47
C ASN A 408 -2.15 5.47 0.90
N ILE A 409 -2.91 4.39 0.99
CA ILE A 409 -3.05 3.59 2.20
C ILE A 409 -1.83 2.69 2.34
N VAL A 410 -1.20 2.77 3.50
CA VAL A 410 -0.07 1.92 3.86
C VAL A 410 -0.41 1.10 5.09
N TRP A 411 0.32 -0.02 5.23
CA TRP A 411 0.27 -0.90 6.39
C TRP A 411 -1.05 -1.65 6.62
N GLY A 412 -1.98 -1.64 5.66
CA GLY A 412 -3.11 -2.57 5.63
C GLY A 412 -2.63 -4.00 5.42
N LYS A 413 -2.98 -4.91 6.34
CA LYS A 413 -2.70 -6.37 6.24
C LYS A 413 -3.71 -7.18 7.04
N ASP A 414 -4.01 -8.38 6.57
CA ASP A 414 -4.77 -9.41 7.31
C ASP A 414 -6.13 -8.95 7.86
N GLY A 415 -6.81 -8.05 7.14
CA GLY A 415 -8.11 -7.50 7.56
C GLY A 415 -8.04 -6.19 8.35
N ASN A 416 -6.85 -5.70 8.72
CA ASN A 416 -6.72 -4.38 9.34
C ASN A 416 -6.78 -3.26 8.29
N SER A 417 -7.54 -2.21 8.59
CA SER A 417 -7.53 -0.98 7.81
C SER A 417 -6.14 -0.34 7.89
N GLY A 418 -5.56 -0.02 6.73
CA GLY A 418 -4.32 0.77 6.68
C GLY A 418 -4.57 2.24 7.02
N VAL A 419 -3.53 3.05 6.93
CA VAL A 419 -3.60 4.51 7.17
C VAL A 419 -3.17 5.25 5.91
N ASP A 420 -3.90 6.32 5.55
CA ASP A 420 -3.50 7.20 4.46
C ASP A 420 -2.36 8.12 4.89
N ILE A 421 -1.23 8.04 4.20
CA ILE A 421 -0.07 8.94 4.39
C ILE A 421 0.13 9.91 3.22
N SER A 422 -0.89 10.06 2.36
CA SER A 422 -0.81 10.98 1.23
C SER A 422 -0.75 12.45 1.65
N GLY A 423 -0.35 13.32 0.74
CA GLY A 423 -0.44 14.77 0.93
C GLY A 423 -1.84 15.27 1.32
N LEU A 424 -2.89 14.55 0.90
CA LEU A 424 -4.30 14.85 1.21
C LEU A 424 -4.82 14.24 2.51
N SER A 425 -4.01 13.45 3.20
CA SER A 425 -4.43 12.72 4.39
C SER A 425 -4.96 13.67 5.45
N SER A 426 -6.18 13.37 5.90
CA SER A 426 -6.82 13.94 7.09
C SER A 426 -6.89 12.91 8.22
N SER A 427 -6.11 11.81 8.12
CA SER A 427 -6.13 10.65 9.02
C SER A 427 -5.52 10.91 10.40
N ALA A 428 -5.39 12.16 10.80
CA ALA A 428 -4.94 12.48 12.14
C ALA A 428 -5.92 11.90 13.17
N GLY A 429 -5.39 11.27 14.22
CA GLY A 429 -6.23 10.53 15.15
C GLY A 429 -6.47 9.06 14.77
N GLU A 430 -6.13 8.62 13.55
CA GLU A 430 -6.24 7.21 13.17
C GLU A 430 -5.13 6.34 13.78
N VAL A 431 -5.51 5.12 14.17
CA VAL A 431 -4.60 4.14 14.76
C VAL A 431 -3.73 3.54 13.65
N ILE A 432 -2.42 3.65 13.81
CA ILE A 432 -1.46 3.01 12.92
C ILE A 432 -1.49 1.51 13.23
N PRO A 433 -1.79 0.62 12.25
CA PRO A 433 -1.95 -0.83 12.45
C PRO A 433 -0.60 -1.56 12.61
N ILE A 434 0.40 -0.86 13.17
CA ILE A 434 1.72 -1.39 13.48
C ILE A 434 2.02 -1.05 14.94
N GLU A 435 2.39 -2.08 15.70
CA GLU A 435 2.90 -1.91 17.04
C GLU A 435 4.29 -1.28 17.03
N ARG A 436 4.47 -0.20 17.79
CA ARG A 436 5.78 0.42 18.01
C ARG A 436 6.24 0.18 19.44
N ALA A 437 7.54 -0.02 19.61
CA ALA A 437 8.16 -0.16 20.92
C ALA A 437 8.01 1.15 21.71
N SER A 438 7.36 1.11 22.88
CA SER A 438 7.13 2.27 23.75
C SER A 438 7.61 1.99 25.19
N ILE A 439 7.93 3.05 25.95
CA ILE A 439 8.34 2.93 27.35
C ILE A 439 7.08 2.93 28.23
N MET A 440 6.73 1.77 28.80
CA MET A 440 5.63 1.62 29.75
C MET A 440 6.10 1.88 31.18
N HIS A 441 5.17 2.30 32.06
CA HIS A 441 5.41 2.55 33.49
C HIS A 441 6.64 3.45 33.74
N SER A 442 6.73 4.55 32.98
CA SER A 442 7.86 5.47 33.07
C SER A 442 8.08 5.97 34.50
N MET A 443 9.34 6.16 34.88
CA MET A 443 9.81 6.59 36.20
C MET A 443 9.49 5.65 37.39
N THR A 444 9.24 4.37 37.14
CA THR A 444 9.11 3.33 38.19
C THR A 444 10.06 2.15 37.94
N ASP A 445 10.20 1.25 38.90
CA ASP A 445 10.94 -0.01 38.72
C ASP A 445 10.15 -1.07 37.91
N ASP A 446 8.91 -0.79 37.52
CA ASP A 446 8.13 -1.58 36.56
C ASP A 446 8.37 -1.11 35.11
N MET A 447 9.27 -0.14 34.89
CA MET A 447 9.57 0.39 33.56
C MET A 447 10.04 -0.71 32.62
N LYS A 448 9.38 -0.83 31.47
CA LYS A 448 9.65 -1.88 30.48
C LYS A 448 9.38 -1.37 29.07
N ILE A 449 9.92 -2.08 28.08
CA ILE A 449 9.54 -1.89 26.69
C ILE A 449 8.25 -2.67 26.46
N GLY A 450 7.18 -1.94 26.14
CA GLY A 450 5.92 -2.48 25.64
C GLY A 450 5.80 -2.24 24.14
N TYR A 451 4.73 -2.79 23.57
CA TYR A 451 4.33 -2.57 22.20
C TYR A 451 2.94 -1.93 22.23
N GLU A 452 2.83 -0.73 21.69
CA GLU A 452 1.59 0.03 21.64
C GLU A 452 1.33 0.47 20.20
N GLN A 453 0.06 0.50 19.80
CA GLN A 453 -0.34 1.13 18.55
C GLN A 453 -0.27 2.64 18.75
N SER A 454 0.45 3.31 17.85
CA SER A 454 0.52 4.77 17.82
C SER A 454 -0.60 5.35 16.97
N VAL A 455 -0.89 6.62 17.18
CA VAL A 455 -1.88 7.37 16.41
C VAL A 455 -1.17 8.32 15.45
N LEU A 456 -1.68 8.47 14.22
CA LEU A 456 -1.15 9.48 13.29
C LEU A 456 -1.36 10.88 13.89
N GLN A 457 -0.31 11.69 13.94
CA GLN A 457 -0.38 13.03 14.50
C GLN A 457 -0.95 14.02 13.48
N ASP A 458 -1.71 15.00 13.96
CA ASP A 458 -2.08 16.18 13.18
C ASP A 458 -0.83 16.85 12.59
N LYS A 459 -0.91 17.19 11.30
CA LYS A 459 0.08 18.01 10.60
C LYS A 459 -0.59 19.23 9.98
N GLU A 460 0.24 20.16 9.54
CA GLU A 460 -0.16 21.47 9.04
C GLU A 460 -0.61 21.43 7.56
N ASN A 461 -0.96 20.27 7.00
CA ASN A 461 -1.27 20.10 5.58
C ASN A 461 -2.72 20.42 5.17
N GLN A 462 -3.64 20.41 6.13
CA GLN A 462 -5.07 20.65 5.87
C GLN A 462 -5.43 22.14 5.99
N PRO A 463 -6.23 22.70 5.06
CA PRO A 463 -6.74 24.04 5.21
C PRO A 463 -7.80 24.07 6.32
N PHE A 464 -7.87 25.18 7.06
CA PHE A 464 -8.78 25.33 8.20
C PHE A 464 -9.34 26.74 8.29
N ILE A 465 -10.43 26.92 9.04
CA ILE A 465 -11.01 28.22 9.36
C ILE A 465 -11.08 28.38 10.88
N LEU A 466 -11.05 29.62 11.40
CA LEU A 466 -11.07 29.89 12.85
C LEU A 466 -12.48 29.77 13.48
N SER A 467 -13.53 29.50 12.71
CA SER A 467 -14.88 29.29 13.26
C SER A 467 -14.99 27.96 14.01
N ASN A 468 -15.87 27.88 15.01
CA ASN A 468 -16.18 26.65 15.76
C ASN A 468 -17.03 25.64 14.94
N GLU A 469 -17.04 25.73 13.61
CA GLU A 469 -17.83 24.87 12.74
C GLU A 469 -16.90 23.86 12.06
N ASP A 470 -17.22 22.57 12.20
CA ASP A 470 -16.51 21.50 11.49
C ASP A 470 -16.88 21.57 10.00
N VAL A 471 -15.89 21.82 9.14
CA VAL A 471 -16.08 21.84 7.68
C VAL A 471 -15.69 20.48 7.11
N ASP A 472 -16.60 19.85 6.36
CA ASP A 472 -16.28 18.64 5.60
C ASP A 472 -15.41 18.97 4.37
N LEU A 473 -14.11 18.75 4.51
CA LEU A 473 -13.13 19.00 3.45
C LEU A 473 -13.30 18.09 2.23
N ASN A 474 -14.00 16.95 2.35
CA ASN A 474 -14.19 16.03 1.23
C ASN A 474 -15.01 16.67 0.09
N LEU A 475 -15.90 17.61 0.41
CA LEU A 475 -16.68 18.37 -0.58
C LEU A 475 -15.81 19.16 -1.57
N TYR A 476 -14.57 19.48 -1.18
CA TYR A 476 -13.67 20.34 -1.95
C TYR A 476 -12.53 19.59 -2.64
N LYS A 477 -12.22 18.34 -2.24
CA LYS A 477 -11.10 17.56 -2.81
C LYS A 477 -11.20 17.39 -4.33
N ASN A 478 -12.41 17.32 -4.89
CA ASN A 478 -12.63 17.21 -6.35
C ASN A 478 -12.12 18.42 -7.15
N TYR A 479 -11.89 19.58 -6.52
CA TYR A 479 -11.28 20.73 -7.20
C TYR A 479 -9.80 20.51 -7.58
N ILE A 480 -9.15 19.49 -7.01
CA ILE A 480 -7.80 19.06 -7.45
C ILE A 480 -7.84 18.60 -8.90
N SER A 481 -8.85 17.80 -9.29
CA SER A 481 -9.03 17.36 -10.68
C SER A 481 -9.21 18.55 -11.62
N ALA A 482 -9.97 19.56 -11.19
CA ALA A 482 -10.18 20.78 -11.96
C ALA A 482 -8.88 21.58 -12.15
N GLY A 483 -8.11 21.78 -11.08
CA GLY A 483 -6.80 22.44 -11.15
C GLY A 483 -5.81 21.68 -12.03
N PHE A 484 -5.71 20.36 -11.84
CA PHE A 484 -4.83 19.51 -12.65
C PHE A 484 -5.18 19.58 -14.13
N LYS A 485 -6.47 19.43 -14.47
CA LYS A 485 -6.97 19.53 -15.84
C LYS A 485 -6.60 20.86 -16.47
N GLU A 486 -6.88 21.97 -15.77
CA GLU A 486 -6.61 23.30 -16.29
C GLU A 486 -5.10 23.51 -16.53
N ALA A 487 -4.23 23.08 -15.60
CA ALA A 487 -2.78 23.19 -15.79
C ALA A 487 -2.29 22.36 -16.99
N TYR A 488 -2.85 21.16 -17.17
CA TYR A 488 -2.55 20.30 -18.31
C TYR A 488 -2.97 20.95 -19.63
N GLU A 489 -4.21 21.44 -19.72
CA GLU A 489 -4.75 22.09 -20.92
C GLU A 489 -3.97 23.36 -21.28
N ILE A 490 -3.59 24.16 -20.28
CA ILE A 490 -2.80 25.39 -20.50
C ILE A 490 -1.44 25.08 -21.10
N ILE A 491 -0.72 24.08 -20.58
CA ILE A 491 0.63 23.73 -21.03
C ILE A 491 0.60 22.99 -22.37
N SER A 492 -0.36 22.09 -22.57
CA SER A 492 -0.52 21.29 -23.80
C SER A 492 -1.29 22.00 -24.92
N LYS A 493 -1.70 23.26 -24.70
CA LYS A 493 -2.54 24.05 -25.63
C LYS A 493 -1.99 24.12 -27.06
N ASP A 494 -0.68 24.36 -27.20
CA ASP A 494 0.01 24.49 -28.47
C ASP A 494 1.50 24.11 -28.33
N SER A 495 2.15 23.82 -29.46
CA SER A 495 3.56 23.39 -29.46
C SER A 495 4.50 24.43 -28.85
N SER A 496 4.19 25.73 -28.98
CA SER A 496 4.98 26.80 -28.35
C SER A 496 4.92 26.77 -26.82
N SER A 497 3.74 26.52 -26.24
CA SER A 497 3.56 26.44 -24.79
C SER A 497 4.28 25.23 -24.20
N VAL A 498 4.25 24.10 -24.92
CA VAL A 498 5.03 22.90 -24.57
C VAL A 498 6.53 23.18 -24.67
N GLU A 499 6.99 23.88 -25.72
CA GLU A 499 8.40 24.25 -25.89
C GLU A 499 8.90 25.22 -24.82
N GLU A 500 8.11 26.26 -24.50
CA GLU A 500 8.38 27.19 -23.39
C GLU A 500 8.54 26.43 -22.06
N PHE A 501 7.63 25.50 -21.77
CA PHE A 501 7.71 24.70 -20.55
C PHE A 501 8.93 23.76 -20.56
N MET A 502 9.22 23.10 -21.69
CA MET A 502 10.44 22.30 -21.82
C MET A 502 11.71 23.12 -21.57
N ILE A 503 11.77 24.38 -22.01
CA ILE A 503 12.92 25.28 -21.73
C ILE A 503 13.06 25.51 -20.23
N GLU A 504 11.96 25.68 -19.49
CA GLU A 504 12.02 25.79 -18.03
C GLU A 504 12.53 24.51 -17.38
N ILE A 505 12.12 23.33 -17.87
CA ILE A 505 12.59 22.02 -17.40
C ILE A 505 14.08 21.80 -17.70
N GLU A 506 14.58 22.26 -18.85
CA GLU A 506 15.99 22.15 -19.23
C GLU A 506 16.93 22.91 -18.27
N LYS A 507 16.43 23.95 -17.59
CA LYS A 507 17.22 24.70 -16.59
C LYS A 507 17.63 23.85 -15.39
N PHE A 508 17.00 22.70 -15.15
CA PHE A 508 17.32 21.79 -14.04
C PHE A 508 18.50 20.85 -14.33
N SER A 509 19.01 20.80 -15.57
CA SER A 509 20.02 19.84 -16.02
C SER A 509 21.24 19.70 -15.09
N ASP A 510 21.76 20.82 -14.59
CA ASP A 510 22.97 20.83 -13.77
C ASP A 510 22.75 20.61 -12.26
N THR A 511 21.55 20.19 -11.85
CA THR A 511 21.17 20.06 -10.44
C THR A 511 21.11 18.61 -9.99
N TYR A 512 21.36 18.37 -8.71
CA TYR A 512 21.21 17.06 -8.08
C TYR A 512 19.80 16.85 -7.54
N SER A 513 19.32 15.61 -7.65
CA SER A 513 18.04 15.16 -7.13
C SER A 513 18.25 13.89 -6.29
N ARG A 514 17.58 13.81 -5.14
CA ARG A 514 17.55 12.63 -4.27
C ARG A 514 16.78 11.49 -4.94
N GLN A 515 17.36 10.30 -4.90
CA GLN A 515 16.79 9.07 -5.43
C GLN A 515 16.49 8.11 -4.29
N ILE A 516 15.21 7.89 -4.01
CA ILE A 516 14.78 6.91 -3.00
C ILE A 516 14.89 5.52 -3.59
N MET A 517 15.88 4.75 -3.13
CA MET A 517 16.16 3.39 -3.59
C MET A 517 15.43 2.32 -2.78
N ARG A 518 15.19 2.59 -1.49
CA ARG A 518 14.30 1.83 -0.61
C ARG A 518 13.56 2.79 0.31
N PRO A 519 12.37 2.42 0.83
CA PRO A 519 11.65 3.24 1.79
C PRO A 519 12.48 3.50 3.05
N THR A 520 12.53 4.76 3.52
CA THR A 520 13.24 5.18 4.75
C THR A 520 12.92 4.30 5.95
N GLN A 521 11.65 3.86 6.08
CA GLN A 521 11.20 3.03 7.20
C GLN A 521 12.00 1.72 7.32
N PHE A 522 12.44 1.14 6.20
CA PHE A 522 13.27 -0.07 6.20
C PHE A 522 14.60 0.17 6.94
N TYR A 523 15.30 1.25 6.59
CA TYR A 523 16.57 1.61 7.24
C TYR A 523 16.37 2.03 8.70
N SER A 524 15.32 2.82 8.98
CA SER A 524 14.97 3.24 10.34
C SER A 524 14.74 2.05 11.26
N ASN A 525 14.04 1.01 10.77
CA ASN A 525 13.82 -0.22 11.54
C ASN A 525 15.12 -0.97 11.84
N LEU A 526 16.06 -1.04 10.90
CA LEU A 526 17.36 -1.65 11.12
C LEU A 526 18.19 -0.87 12.15
N ILE A 527 18.26 0.47 12.04
CA ILE A 527 18.97 1.32 13.00
C ILE A 527 18.38 1.17 14.39
N GLN A 528 17.06 1.23 14.53
CA GLN A 528 16.38 1.05 15.83
C GLN A 528 16.58 -0.35 16.41
N THR A 529 16.63 -1.38 15.56
CA THR A 529 16.97 -2.74 15.98
C THR A 529 18.43 -2.83 16.45
N SER A 530 19.34 -2.09 15.83
CA SER A 530 20.76 -2.05 16.20
C SER A 530 21.03 -1.50 17.61
N TYR A 531 20.07 -0.78 18.20
CA TYR A 531 20.13 -0.30 19.59
C TYR A 531 19.59 -1.32 20.60
N HIS A 532 19.23 -2.53 20.18
CA HIS A 532 18.91 -3.60 21.12
C HIS A 532 20.17 -4.04 21.90
N PRO A 533 20.08 -4.31 23.23
CA PRO A 533 21.24 -4.63 24.07
C PRO A 533 22.12 -5.76 23.52
N SER A 534 21.54 -6.74 22.82
CA SER A 534 22.28 -7.84 22.17
C SER A 534 23.31 -7.35 21.13
N PHE A 535 22.99 -6.31 20.36
CA PHE A 535 23.88 -5.75 19.34
C PHE A 535 24.81 -4.66 19.91
N LEU A 536 24.54 -4.20 21.12
CA LEU A 536 25.36 -3.20 21.80
C LEU A 536 26.57 -3.78 22.53
N ARG A 537 26.69 -5.12 22.59
CA ARG A 537 27.80 -5.86 23.20
C ARG A 537 28.99 -6.10 22.26
N SER A 538 28.71 -6.37 20.98
CA SER A 538 29.73 -6.72 19.98
C SER A 538 29.51 -5.93 18.69
N GLY A 539 30.57 -5.24 18.23
CA GLY A 539 30.57 -4.50 16.97
C GLY A 539 30.28 -5.40 15.78
N LEU A 540 30.77 -6.65 15.81
CA LEU A 540 30.49 -7.62 14.75
C LEU A 540 29.01 -7.98 14.70
N ASP A 541 28.34 -8.19 15.84
CA ASP A 541 26.93 -8.55 15.82
C ASP A 541 26.06 -7.39 15.29
N ARG A 542 26.40 -6.13 15.61
CA ARG A 542 25.76 -4.95 15.02
C ARG A 542 26.01 -4.85 13.52
N GLU A 543 27.25 -5.06 13.08
CA GLU A 543 27.64 -5.04 11.67
C GLU A 543 26.89 -6.13 10.88
N MET A 544 26.84 -7.35 11.42
CA MET A 544 26.11 -8.46 10.83
C MET A 544 24.58 -8.24 10.78
N LEU A 545 23.98 -7.47 11.69
CA LEU A 545 22.57 -7.08 11.56
C LEU A 545 22.32 -6.31 10.25
N PHE A 546 23.22 -5.40 9.87
CA PHE A 546 23.05 -4.57 8.67
C PHE A 546 23.34 -5.32 7.37
N SER A 547 24.00 -6.49 7.41
CA SER A 547 24.11 -7.39 6.25
C SER A 547 22.75 -7.78 5.65
N LYS A 548 21.65 -7.57 6.39
CA LYS A 548 20.28 -7.77 5.92
C LYS A 548 19.95 -7.08 4.61
N VAL A 549 20.63 -5.97 4.28
CA VAL A 549 20.41 -5.26 3.01
C VAL A 549 20.70 -6.13 1.78
N TRP A 550 21.56 -7.15 1.88
CA TRP A 550 21.83 -8.13 0.81
C TRP A 550 20.73 -9.20 0.67
N LYS A 551 19.91 -9.47 1.69
CA LYS A 551 18.83 -10.45 1.59
C LYS A 551 17.75 -10.00 0.59
N ILE A 552 17.45 -8.70 0.57
CA ILE A 552 16.32 -8.11 -0.15
C ILE A 552 16.75 -7.62 -1.53
N VAL A 553 17.71 -8.32 -2.15
CA VAL A 553 18.33 -7.94 -3.41
C VAL A 553 18.08 -8.99 -4.50
N PHE A 554 17.57 -10.17 -4.14
CA PHE A 554 17.44 -11.28 -5.06
C PHE A 554 16.36 -11.09 -6.14
N GLU A 555 15.47 -10.10 -6.00
CA GLU A 555 14.46 -9.76 -7.02
C GLU A 555 14.95 -8.69 -8.02
N ASP A 556 15.95 -7.85 -7.67
CA ASP A 556 16.51 -6.82 -8.55
C ASP A 556 18.04 -6.68 -8.40
N LYS A 557 18.77 -7.21 -9.40
CA LYS A 557 20.25 -7.18 -9.48
C LYS A 557 20.85 -5.77 -9.44
N LYS A 558 20.09 -4.71 -9.74
CA LYS A 558 20.60 -3.33 -9.66
C LYS A 558 20.66 -2.82 -8.23
N VAL A 559 19.73 -3.22 -7.37
CA VAL A 559 19.75 -2.86 -5.94
C VAL A 559 20.92 -3.53 -5.23
N GLN A 560 21.42 -4.67 -5.72
CA GLN A 560 22.66 -5.29 -5.23
C GLN A 560 23.85 -4.35 -5.27
N ARG A 561 23.96 -3.56 -6.33
CA ARG A 561 25.13 -2.72 -6.58
C ARG A 561 25.29 -1.63 -5.51
N ILE A 562 24.21 -1.21 -4.88
CA ILE A 562 24.21 -0.13 -3.88
C ILE A 562 24.27 -0.62 -2.44
N ALA A 563 24.16 -1.94 -2.21
CA ALA A 563 24.09 -2.54 -0.88
C ALA A 563 25.28 -2.17 0.01
N SER A 564 26.47 -2.03 -0.57
CA SER A 564 27.66 -1.55 0.15
C SER A 564 27.49 -0.13 0.70
N SER A 565 27.00 0.82 -0.10
CA SER A 565 26.74 2.18 0.38
C SER A 565 25.64 2.22 1.43
N GLU A 566 24.60 1.40 1.27
CA GLU A 566 23.53 1.29 2.28
C GLU A 566 24.10 0.84 3.63
N PHE A 567 24.92 -0.21 3.59
CA PHE A 567 25.57 -0.79 4.76
C PHE A 567 26.50 0.20 5.49
N GLU A 568 27.33 0.95 4.75
CA GLU A 568 28.21 1.95 5.34
C GLU A 568 27.43 3.08 6.03
N SER A 569 26.36 3.62 5.40
CA SER A 569 25.52 4.64 6.05
C SER A 569 24.85 4.11 7.32
N LEU A 570 24.35 2.87 7.31
CA LEU A 570 23.73 2.24 8.47
C LEU A 570 24.72 2.05 9.63
N LEU A 571 25.98 1.73 9.34
CA LEU A 571 27.04 1.67 10.36
C LEU A 571 27.23 3.01 11.07
N LEU A 572 27.15 4.13 10.33
CA LEU A 572 27.18 5.49 10.91
C LEU A 572 25.89 5.85 11.67
N GLY A 573 24.83 5.06 11.53
CA GLY A 573 23.50 5.36 12.07
C GLY A 573 22.69 6.35 11.23
N ASP A 574 23.10 6.57 9.98
CA ASP A 574 22.44 7.46 9.02
C ASP A 574 21.56 6.68 8.04
N ILE A 575 20.53 7.34 7.52
CA ILE A 575 19.73 6.84 6.41
C ILE A 575 20.55 7.03 5.12
N PRO A 576 20.72 5.99 4.26
CA PRO A 576 21.45 6.12 3.02
C PRO A 576 20.90 7.23 2.12
N LEU A 577 21.77 8.14 1.67
CA LEU A 577 21.44 9.21 0.74
C LEU A 577 22.01 8.89 -0.63
N PHE A 578 21.11 8.72 -1.61
CA PHE A 578 21.49 8.57 -3.01
C PHE A 578 20.99 9.77 -3.82
N GLN A 579 21.83 10.25 -4.73
CA GLN A 579 21.51 11.38 -5.60
C GLN A 579 21.90 11.12 -7.04
N THR A 580 21.27 11.82 -7.98
CA THR A 580 21.67 11.84 -9.38
C THR A 580 21.74 13.28 -9.87
N LYS A 581 22.74 13.60 -10.69
CA LYS A 581 22.68 14.83 -11.48
C LYS A 581 21.60 14.64 -12.55
N ILE A 582 20.64 15.53 -12.64
CA ILE A 582 19.39 15.33 -13.40
C ILE A 582 19.63 15.02 -14.89
N SER A 583 20.70 15.56 -15.49
CA SER A 583 21.10 15.28 -16.88
C SER A 583 21.90 13.99 -17.08
N GLU A 584 22.31 13.31 -16.01
CA GLU A 584 23.20 12.15 -16.04
C GLU A 584 22.46 10.83 -15.79
N ARG A 585 23.19 9.73 -15.98
CA ARG A 585 22.71 8.36 -15.77
C ARG A 585 23.42 7.67 -14.60
N PHE A 586 24.08 8.47 -13.76
CA PHE A 586 24.90 8.00 -12.65
C PHE A 586 24.12 8.13 -11.35
N LEU A 587 24.44 7.27 -10.40
CA LEU A 587 23.97 7.39 -9.03
C LEU A 587 25.16 7.69 -8.13
N TYR A 588 25.01 8.65 -7.24
CA TYR A 588 26.03 9.09 -6.30
C TYR A 588 25.56 8.76 -4.88
N SER A 589 26.44 8.18 -4.08
CA SER A 589 26.34 8.16 -2.62
C SER A 589 27.49 8.96 -2.01
N GLU A 590 27.51 9.07 -0.68
CA GLU A 590 28.68 9.61 0.04
C GLU A 590 29.97 8.82 -0.23
N PHE A 591 29.86 7.51 -0.47
CA PHE A 591 31.00 6.59 -0.55
C PHE A 591 31.42 6.24 -1.96
N MET A 592 30.49 6.26 -2.93
CA MET A 592 30.74 5.69 -4.25
C MET A 592 29.95 6.37 -5.36
N GLU A 593 30.58 6.40 -6.54
CA GLU A 593 29.93 6.77 -7.81
C GLU A 593 29.58 5.51 -8.60
N TYR A 594 28.30 5.34 -8.89
CA TYR A 594 27.78 4.24 -9.70
C TYR A 594 27.51 4.70 -11.12
N ARG A 595 28.52 4.54 -11.99
CA ARG A 595 28.40 4.85 -13.42
C ARG A 595 27.38 3.96 -14.11
N ASN A 596 26.66 4.55 -15.07
CA ASN A 596 25.63 3.89 -15.89
C ASN A 596 24.67 3.05 -15.04
N PHE A 597 24.21 3.62 -13.92
CA PHE A 597 23.25 2.97 -13.05
C PHE A 597 21.86 2.97 -13.70
N PHE A 598 21.48 4.12 -14.26
CA PHE A 598 20.24 4.31 -15.01
C PHE A 598 20.45 4.12 -16.51
N ASN A 599 19.39 3.69 -17.20
CA ASN A 599 19.43 3.55 -18.67
C ASN A 599 19.18 4.90 -19.37
N ILE A 600 18.48 5.81 -18.68
CA ILE A 600 18.03 7.12 -19.15
C ILE A 600 18.14 8.12 -18.00
N SER A 601 18.40 9.40 -18.29
CA SER A 601 18.50 10.44 -17.26
C SER A 601 17.11 10.91 -16.79
N GLY A 602 17.04 11.47 -15.58
CA GLY A 602 15.80 12.05 -15.04
C GLY A 602 15.24 13.16 -15.94
N ARG A 603 16.14 13.96 -16.53
CA ARG A 603 15.80 14.99 -17.53
C ARG A 603 15.14 14.40 -18.77
N GLU A 604 15.77 13.39 -19.38
CA GLU A 604 15.26 12.76 -20.59
C GLU A 604 13.87 12.16 -20.34
N LEU A 605 13.64 11.54 -19.17
CA LEU A 605 12.34 11.02 -18.78
C LEU A 605 11.27 12.12 -18.63
N ALA A 606 11.59 13.23 -17.96
CA ALA A 606 10.65 14.35 -17.81
C ALA A 606 10.31 14.97 -19.17
N VAL A 607 11.31 15.16 -20.04
CA VAL A 607 11.10 15.66 -21.41
C VAL A 607 10.24 14.70 -22.24
N GLN A 608 10.47 13.38 -22.15
CA GLN A 608 9.63 12.39 -22.83
C GLN A 608 8.18 12.45 -22.34
N GLN A 609 7.97 12.60 -21.04
CA GLN A 609 6.65 12.69 -20.45
C GLN A 609 5.90 13.93 -20.98
N ILE A 610 6.55 15.09 -20.99
CA ILE A 610 5.96 16.34 -21.51
C ILE A 610 5.66 16.24 -23.01
N LYS A 611 6.52 15.58 -23.79
CA LYS A 611 6.29 15.36 -25.23
C LYS A 611 5.10 14.44 -25.51
N ASN A 612 4.75 13.57 -24.57
CA ASN A 612 3.62 12.65 -24.70
C ASN A 612 2.29 13.26 -24.25
N PHE A 613 2.27 14.54 -23.86
CA PHE A 613 1.03 15.19 -23.45
C PHE A 613 0.00 15.17 -24.58
N CYS A 614 -1.16 14.60 -24.27
CA CYS A 614 -2.28 14.45 -25.20
C CYS A 614 -3.57 14.19 -24.42
N SER A 615 -4.72 14.27 -25.12
CA SER A 615 -6.03 14.04 -24.49
C SER A 615 -6.14 12.67 -23.82
N LYS A 616 -5.54 11.62 -24.42
CA LYS A 616 -5.57 10.26 -23.84
C LYS A 616 -4.77 10.17 -22.54
N ASP A 617 -3.60 10.81 -22.45
CA ASP A 617 -2.82 10.84 -21.22
C ASP A 617 -3.54 11.68 -20.15
N MET A 618 -4.06 12.85 -20.51
CA MET A 618 -4.82 13.70 -19.58
C MET A 618 -6.03 12.97 -18.97
N GLU A 619 -6.82 12.28 -19.80
CA GLU A 619 -7.97 11.49 -19.34
C GLU A 619 -7.55 10.35 -18.41
N PHE A 620 -6.44 9.66 -18.72
CA PHE A 620 -5.88 8.64 -17.85
C PHE A 620 -5.45 9.19 -16.49
N GLN A 621 -4.75 10.35 -16.46
CA GLN A 621 -4.36 11.00 -15.20
C GLN A 621 -5.59 11.48 -14.41
N LEU A 622 -6.61 12.04 -15.06
CA LEU A 622 -7.84 12.49 -14.39
C LEU A 622 -8.63 11.31 -13.81
N ASN A 623 -8.73 10.20 -14.53
CA ASN A 623 -9.36 8.98 -14.01
C ASN A 623 -8.62 8.47 -12.76
N LEU A 624 -7.28 8.54 -12.75
CA LEU A 624 -6.48 8.21 -11.56
C LEU A 624 -6.78 9.14 -10.37
N ILE A 625 -6.86 10.44 -10.60
CA ILE A 625 -7.19 11.43 -9.55
C ILE A 625 -8.59 11.18 -9.01
N GLU A 626 -9.60 11.15 -9.89
CA GLU A 626 -11.00 10.94 -9.49
C GLU A 626 -11.19 9.63 -8.73
N THR A 627 -10.53 8.55 -9.17
CA THR A 627 -10.61 7.26 -8.47
C THR A 627 -9.97 7.33 -7.09
N ALA A 628 -8.80 7.97 -6.97
CA ALA A 628 -8.14 8.12 -5.67
C ALA A 628 -8.96 9.01 -4.72
N LEU A 629 -9.72 9.99 -5.24
CA LEU A 629 -10.57 10.88 -4.44
C LEU A 629 -11.93 10.27 -4.08
N ASN A 630 -12.49 9.41 -4.93
CA ASN A 630 -13.70 8.64 -4.63
C ASN A 630 -13.44 7.47 -3.67
N TYR A 631 -12.23 7.40 -3.10
CA TYR A 631 -11.91 6.53 -1.99
C TYR A 631 -12.68 6.99 -0.74
N ASP A 632 -13.78 6.31 -0.48
CA ASP A 632 -14.46 6.34 0.81
C ASP A 632 -14.69 4.89 1.27
N PRO A 633 -14.04 4.41 2.35
CA PRO A 633 -14.29 3.07 2.88
C PRO A 633 -15.74 2.88 3.35
N SER A 634 -16.49 3.97 3.57
CA SER A 634 -17.92 3.95 3.80
C SER A 634 -18.76 3.90 2.51
N TYR A 635 -18.17 4.02 1.33
CA TYR A 635 -18.94 3.98 0.07
C TYR A 635 -19.56 2.60 -0.22
N ASN A 636 -18.90 1.51 0.22
CA ASN A 636 -19.50 0.17 0.24
C ASN A 636 -20.69 0.08 1.22
N LEU A 637 -20.75 0.96 2.23
CA LEU A 637 -21.81 1.03 3.24
C LEU A 637 -22.98 1.95 2.84
N VAL A 638 -22.76 2.92 1.95
CA VAL A 638 -23.64 4.09 1.77
C VAL A 638 -24.42 4.08 0.44
N GLN A 639 -23.99 3.35 -0.60
CA GLN A 639 -24.77 3.33 -1.86
C GLN A 639 -26.03 2.47 -1.84
N ASP A 640 -26.24 1.62 -0.83
CA ASP A 640 -27.57 1.02 -0.62
C ASP A 640 -28.58 2.00 -0.01
N SER A 641 -28.13 3.13 0.58
CA SER A 641 -28.99 4.09 1.28
C SER A 641 -29.20 5.45 0.58
N PHE A 642 -28.35 5.89 -0.36
CA PHE A 642 -28.44 7.27 -0.88
C PHE A 642 -28.76 7.48 -2.36
N VAL A 643 -29.03 6.43 -3.15
CA VAL A 643 -29.64 6.64 -4.46
C VAL A 643 -31.16 6.79 -4.28
N SER A 644 -31.66 8.01 -4.48
CA SER A 644 -33.09 8.29 -4.62
C SER A 644 -33.69 7.28 -5.60
N ARG A 645 -34.47 6.32 -5.07
CA ARG A 645 -35.20 5.34 -5.87
C ARG A 645 -36.03 6.10 -6.90
N THR A 646 -35.61 6.08 -8.16
CA THR A 646 -36.42 6.63 -9.23
C THR A 646 -37.75 5.89 -9.23
N SER A 647 -38.83 6.66 -9.24
CA SER A 647 -40.22 6.20 -9.21
C SER A 647 -40.43 4.92 -10.02
N SER A 648 -41.14 3.95 -9.44
CA SER A 648 -41.50 2.68 -10.07
C SER A 648 -41.90 2.88 -11.53
N ILE A 649 -41.07 2.32 -12.42
CA ILE A 649 -41.36 2.30 -13.86
C ILE A 649 -42.74 1.67 -14.04
N LYS A 650 -43.58 2.29 -14.87
CA LYS A 650 -44.90 1.75 -15.18
C LYS A 650 -44.70 0.52 -16.07
N VAL A 651 -44.61 -0.66 -15.44
CA VAL A 651 -44.52 -1.95 -16.13
C VAL A 651 -45.69 -2.08 -17.10
N ILE A 652 -45.40 -2.27 -18.38
CA ILE A 652 -46.42 -2.51 -19.39
C ILE A 652 -46.77 -4.00 -19.31
N HIS A 653 -47.98 -4.30 -18.82
CA HIS A 653 -48.42 -5.68 -18.55
C HIS A 653 -48.58 -6.56 -19.81
N SER A 654 -48.59 -5.97 -21.00
CA SER A 654 -48.65 -6.69 -22.28
C SER A 654 -47.91 -5.91 -23.36
N LEU A 655 -46.63 -6.21 -23.57
CA LEU A 655 -45.91 -5.73 -24.75
C LEU A 655 -46.26 -6.61 -25.96
N ASN A 656 -46.48 -6.00 -27.11
CA ASN A 656 -46.66 -6.75 -28.34
C ASN A 656 -45.30 -7.14 -28.94
N GLN A 657 -45.30 -8.16 -29.82
CA GLN A 657 -44.07 -8.68 -30.45
C GLN A 657 -43.27 -7.62 -31.22
N ARG A 658 -43.94 -6.60 -31.77
CA ARG A 658 -43.27 -5.51 -32.48
C ARG A 658 -42.49 -4.62 -31.52
N GLU A 659 -43.05 -4.26 -30.36
CA GLU A 659 -42.37 -3.46 -29.33
C GLU A 659 -41.14 -4.19 -28.77
N ILE A 660 -41.26 -5.50 -28.54
CA ILE A 660 -40.13 -6.36 -28.12
C ILE A 660 -39.04 -6.35 -29.20
N GLN A 661 -39.41 -6.51 -30.47
CA GLN A 661 -38.45 -6.48 -31.57
C GLN A 661 -37.78 -5.11 -31.73
N GLU A 662 -38.52 -4.01 -31.58
CA GLU A 662 -37.98 -2.64 -31.60
C GLU A 662 -36.95 -2.44 -30.46
N THR A 663 -37.23 -2.99 -29.28
CA THR A 663 -36.28 -3.00 -28.15
C THR A 663 -35.01 -3.78 -28.50
N LYS A 664 -35.16 -4.99 -29.04
CA LYS A 664 -34.03 -5.85 -29.43
C LYS A 664 -33.11 -5.22 -30.47
N ASN A 665 -33.68 -4.49 -31.43
CA ASN A 665 -32.91 -3.85 -32.50
C ASN A 665 -31.90 -2.79 -31.99
N ARG A 666 -32.07 -2.29 -30.76
CA ARG A 666 -31.16 -1.33 -30.11
C ARG A 666 -29.94 -2.00 -29.46
N ILE A 667 -30.02 -3.29 -29.16
CA ILE A 667 -29.05 -4.01 -28.31
C ILE A 667 -27.69 -4.15 -28.98
N VAL A 668 -27.62 -4.76 -30.17
CA VAL A 668 -26.33 -5.07 -30.82
C VAL A 668 -25.51 -3.79 -31.08
N PRO A 669 -26.09 -2.68 -31.60
CA PRO A 669 -25.34 -1.42 -31.74
C PRO A 669 -24.74 -0.88 -30.43
N LEU A 670 -25.44 -1.05 -29.30
CA LEU A 670 -24.92 -0.65 -27.99
C LEU A 670 -23.80 -1.56 -27.50
N ALA A 671 -23.94 -2.87 -27.71
CA ALA A 671 -22.88 -3.83 -27.40
C ALA A 671 -21.61 -3.54 -28.23
N GLU A 672 -21.74 -3.23 -29.52
CA GLU A 672 -20.63 -2.81 -30.36
C GLU A 672 -20.00 -1.48 -29.86
N LYS A 673 -20.81 -0.51 -29.42
CA LYS A 673 -20.32 0.75 -28.83
C LYS A 673 -19.50 0.49 -27.56
N ILE A 674 -19.95 -0.39 -26.68
CA ILE A 674 -19.23 -0.79 -25.46
C ILE A 674 -17.92 -1.50 -25.81
N ALA A 675 -17.93 -2.43 -26.76
CA ALA A 675 -16.72 -3.14 -27.22
C ALA A 675 -15.69 -2.19 -27.83
N ASN A 676 -16.13 -1.21 -28.62
CA ASN A 676 -15.25 -0.19 -29.20
C ASN A 676 -14.63 0.70 -28.12
N TYR A 677 -15.39 1.07 -27.09
CA TYR A 677 -14.84 1.80 -25.94
C TYR A 677 -13.81 0.96 -25.17
N LEU A 678 -14.14 -0.29 -24.81
CA LEU A 678 -13.23 -1.23 -24.15
C LEU A 678 -11.91 -1.38 -24.92
N SER A 679 -12.02 -1.53 -26.23
CA SER A 679 -10.87 -1.58 -27.14
C SER A 679 -10.01 -0.32 -27.07
N GLY A 680 -10.63 0.87 -27.04
CA GLY A 680 -9.95 2.17 -27.01
C GLY A 680 -9.16 2.46 -25.73
N ILE A 681 -9.61 1.93 -24.60
CA ILE A 681 -8.96 2.09 -23.28
C ILE A 681 -7.97 0.96 -22.95
N SER A 682 -7.75 0.02 -23.88
CA SER A 682 -6.82 -1.10 -23.69
C SER A 682 -5.35 -0.70 -23.94
N TYR A 683 -4.43 -1.49 -23.38
CA TYR A 683 -2.99 -1.39 -23.57
C TYR A 683 -2.46 -2.68 -24.17
N SER A 684 -1.54 -2.59 -25.15
CA SER A 684 -0.97 -3.76 -25.81
C SER A 684 0.54 -3.85 -25.60
N GLY A 685 1.02 -5.04 -25.25
CA GLY A 685 2.45 -5.35 -25.21
C GLY A 685 3.00 -5.66 -26.60
N THR A 686 4.32 -5.72 -26.75
CA THR A 686 4.94 -6.09 -28.03
C THR A 686 4.72 -7.56 -28.39
N SER A 687 4.33 -8.40 -27.44
CA SER A 687 3.98 -9.80 -27.68
C SER A 687 2.64 -9.96 -28.42
N GLY A 688 1.86 -8.88 -28.56
CA GLY A 688 0.52 -8.90 -29.15
C GLY A 688 -0.61 -9.18 -28.16
N ASP A 689 -0.28 -9.30 -26.88
CA ASP A 689 -1.21 -9.38 -25.76
C ASP A 689 -1.88 -8.02 -25.46
N VAL A 690 -2.94 -8.05 -24.65
CA VAL A 690 -3.71 -6.86 -24.25
C VAL A 690 -4.08 -6.90 -22.77
N GLY A 691 -4.16 -5.73 -22.14
CA GLY A 691 -4.54 -5.56 -20.75
C GLY A 691 -5.26 -4.24 -20.51
N TRP A 692 -5.85 -4.11 -19.32
CA TRP A 692 -6.56 -2.92 -18.87
C TRP A 692 -6.15 -2.56 -17.46
N VAL A 693 -6.34 -1.29 -17.11
CA VAL A 693 -6.23 -0.82 -15.73
C VAL A 693 -7.60 -0.92 -15.07
N ASP A 694 -7.64 -1.58 -13.91
CA ASP A 694 -8.83 -1.60 -13.05
C ASP A 694 -8.39 -1.53 -11.58
N MET A 695 -9.35 -1.35 -10.68
CA MET A 695 -9.10 -1.42 -9.26
C MET A 695 -9.08 -2.87 -8.80
N ASN A 696 -8.03 -3.24 -8.08
CA ASN A 696 -8.05 -4.52 -7.40
C ASN A 696 -8.94 -4.42 -6.15
N ILE A 697 -9.94 -5.30 -6.06
CA ILE A 697 -10.71 -5.54 -4.84
C ILE A 697 -10.34 -6.96 -4.40
N LEU A 698 -9.11 -7.14 -3.92
CA LEU A 698 -8.67 -8.43 -3.38
C LEU A 698 -9.30 -8.65 -2.02
N GLY A 699 -10.52 -9.20 -2.03
CA GLY A 699 -11.31 -9.46 -0.83
C GLY A 699 -11.81 -8.17 -0.18
N GLU A 700 -13.09 -8.14 0.20
CA GLU A 700 -13.68 -6.99 0.92
C GLU A 700 -13.01 -6.71 2.29
N LYS A 701 -12.03 -7.53 2.71
CA LYS A 701 -11.33 -7.42 3.99
C LYS A 701 -10.09 -6.52 3.96
N THR A 702 -9.44 -6.33 2.82
CA THR A 702 -8.28 -5.44 2.73
C THR A 702 -8.64 -4.27 1.84
N ASN A 703 -8.86 -3.11 2.45
CA ASN A 703 -9.21 -1.84 1.81
C ASN A 703 -8.07 -1.24 0.95
N ASP A 704 -7.25 -2.07 0.30
CA ASP A 704 -6.15 -1.62 -0.54
C ASP A 704 -6.64 -1.43 -1.98
N TRP A 705 -7.45 -0.39 -2.21
CA TRP A 705 -7.95 0.00 -3.54
C TRP A 705 -6.80 0.55 -4.39
N ASN A 706 -6.04 -0.35 -5.00
CA ASN A 706 -4.93 -0.02 -5.88
C ASN A 706 -5.33 -0.25 -7.33
N MET A 707 -5.14 0.76 -8.18
CA MET A 707 -5.13 0.54 -9.63
C MET A 707 -3.97 -0.37 -10.01
N VAL A 708 -4.30 -1.44 -10.73
CA VAL A 708 -3.39 -2.49 -11.19
C VAL A 708 -3.83 -2.97 -12.58
N PRO A 709 -2.98 -3.72 -13.31
CA PRO A 709 -3.46 -4.51 -14.43
C PRO A 709 -4.56 -5.48 -13.95
N ILE A 710 -5.61 -5.66 -14.75
CA ILE A 710 -6.65 -6.65 -14.46
C ILE A 710 -6.06 -8.05 -14.29
N GLY A 711 -6.69 -8.86 -13.44
CA GLY A 711 -6.31 -10.26 -13.24
C GLY A 711 -6.73 -11.17 -14.41
N CYS A 712 -6.58 -12.48 -14.21
CA CYS A 712 -6.96 -13.49 -15.20
C CYS A 712 -8.32 -14.16 -14.94
N ASP A 713 -8.99 -13.87 -13.83
CA ASP A 713 -10.23 -14.54 -13.45
C ASP A 713 -11.45 -14.15 -14.31
N LEU A 714 -12.59 -14.78 -14.05
CA LEU A 714 -13.85 -14.53 -14.76
C LEU A 714 -14.58 -13.30 -14.22
N TYR A 715 -14.43 -12.99 -12.92
CA TYR A 715 -15.18 -11.94 -12.24
C TYR A 715 -14.74 -10.54 -12.66
N ASN A 716 -13.46 -10.23 -12.46
CA ASN A 716 -12.85 -8.94 -12.78
C ASN A 716 -11.70 -9.02 -13.79
N GLY A 717 -11.31 -10.23 -14.19
CA GLY A 717 -10.19 -10.47 -15.07
C GLY A 717 -10.51 -10.57 -16.55
N ILE A 718 -9.45 -10.86 -17.31
CA ILE A 718 -9.48 -10.94 -18.76
C ILE A 718 -10.36 -12.07 -19.29
N SER A 719 -10.53 -13.17 -18.55
CA SER A 719 -11.43 -14.26 -18.95
C SER A 719 -12.87 -13.80 -19.09
N GLY A 720 -13.33 -12.87 -18.25
CA GLY A 720 -14.67 -12.29 -18.40
C GLY A 720 -14.81 -11.42 -19.65
N ILE A 721 -13.80 -10.60 -19.95
CA ILE A 721 -13.77 -9.75 -21.15
C ILE A 721 -13.75 -10.61 -22.42
N MET A 722 -13.01 -11.73 -22.42
CA MET A 722 -12.98 -12.68 -23.51
C MET A 722 -14.37 -13.22 -23.85
N ILE A 723 -15.20 -13.53 -22.85
CA ILE A 723 -16.54 -14.06 -23.10
C ILE A 723 -17.43 -13.03 -23.81
N PHE A 724 -17.30 -11.75 -23.43
CA PHE A 724 -18.02 -10.68 -24.11
C PHE A 724 -17.61 -10.58 -25.60
N TYR A 725 -16.32 -10.54 -25.90
CA TYR A 725 -15.85 -10.49 -27.29
C TYR A 725 -16.19 -11.76 -28.08
N LEU A 726 -16.17 -12.94 -27.44
CA LEU A 726 -16.57 -14.21 -28.06
C LEU A 726 -18.02 -14.14 -28.53
N PHE A 727 -18.96 -13.79 -27.65
CA PHE A 727 -20.37 -13.77 -28.03
C PHE A 727 -20.72 -12.60 -28.94
N LEU A 728 -20.04 -11.46 -28.81
CA LEU A 728 -20.21 -10.36 -29.76
C LEU A 728 -19.73 -10.75 -31.17
N TYR A 729 -18.60 -11.45 -31.29
CA TYR A 729 -18.14 -11.99 -32.57
C TYR A 729 -19.14 -13.01 -33.13
N LEU A 730 -19.67 -13.92 -32.29
CA LEU A 730 -20.64 -14.92 -32.75
C LEU A 730 -21.93 -14.28 -33.27
N GLU A 731 -22.38 -13.18 -32.66
CA GLU A 731 -23.60 -12.45 -33.04
C GLU A 731 -23.40 -11.59 -34.30
N THR A 732 -22.25 -10.90 -34.42
CA THR A 732 -22.01 -9.90 -35.49
C THR A 732 -21.20 -10.42 -36.67
N LYS A 733 -20.38 -11.47 -36.46
CA LYS A 733 -19.35 -11.95 -37.39
C LYS A 733 -18.33 -10.89 -37.80
N ASN A 734 -18.14 -9.87 -36.97
CA ASN A 734 -17.13 -8.83 -37.20
C ASN A 734 -15.74 -9.30 -36.71
N GLU A 735 -14.81 -9.46 -37.64
CA GLU A 735 -13.45 -9.96 -37.41
C GLU A 735 -12.64 -9.14 -36.40
N GLU A 736 -12.94 -7.85 -36.22
CA GLU A 736 -12.26 -7.02 -35.20
C GLU A 736 -12.44 -7.59 -33.78
N TYR A 737 -13.62 -8.13 -33.47
CA TYR A 737 -13.90 -8.74 -32.16
C TYR A 737 -13.16 -10.07 -31.98
N LEU A 738 -12.98 -10.84 -33.06
CA LEU A 738 -12.14 -12.04 -33.03
C LEU A 738 -10.65 -11.69 -32.80
N ILE A 739 -10.17 -10.59 -33.39
CA ILE A 739 -8.81 -10.11 -33.16
C ILE A 739 -8.62 -9.76 -31.68
N TYR A 740 -9.54 -9.01 -31.06
CA TYR A 740 -9.46 -8.70 -29.63
C TYR A 740 -9.56 -9.93 -28.74
N LEU A 741 -10.43 -10.90 -29.08
CA LEU A 741 -10.51 -12.18 -28.37
C LEU A 741 -9.16 -12.91 -28.38
N LYS A 742 -8.48 -12.96 -29.54
CA LYS A 742 -7.15 -13.58 -29.68
C LYS A 742 -6.08 -12.85 -28.88
N LYS A 743 -6.10 -11.51 -28.85
CA LYS A 743 -5.18 -10.73 -28.00
C LYS A 743 -5.40 -11.04 -26.51
N CYS A 744 -6.65 -11.15 -26.08
CA CYS A 744 -6.97 -11.50 -24.70
C CYS A 744 -6.51 -12.93 -24.35
N TYR A 745 -6.71 -13.88 -25.26
CA TYR A 745 -6.18 -15.24 -25.13
C TYR A 745 -4.64 -15.25 -25.01
N GLN A 746 -3.94 -14.40 -25.77
CA GLN A 746 -2.48 -14.28 -25.68
C GLN A 746 -2.02 -13.80 -24.29
N SER A 747 -2.74 -12.87 -23.65
CA SER A 747 -2.46 -12.44 -22.28
C SER A 747 -2.65 -13.58 -21.28
N LEU A 748 -3.78 -14.30 -21.40
CA LEU A 748 -4.09 -15.46 -20.56
C LEU A 748 -3.03 -16.56 -20.72
N LYS A 749 -2.59 -16.82 -21.95
CA LYS A 749 -1.54 -17.78 -22.27
C LYS A 749 -0.22 -17.43 -21.59
N TYR A 750 0.22 -16.16 -21.64
CA TYR A 750 1.45 -15.73 -20.98
C TYR A 750 1.41 -15.99 -19.47
N TYR A 751 0.28 -15.73 -18.83
CA TYR A 751 0.07 -16.05 -17.42
C TYR A 751 0.17 -17.57 -17.16
N LEU A 752 -0.53 -18.39 -17.96
CA LEU A 752 -0.55 -19.85 -17.81
C LEU A 752 0.82 -20.50 -18.09
N ASP A 753 1.63 -19.95 -18.98
CA ASP A 753 2.99 -20.43 -19.27
C ASP A 753 3.98 -20.05 -18.16
N SER A 754 3.79 -18.89 -17.52
CA SER A 754 4.74 -18.35 -16.53
C SER A 754 4.46 -18.79 -15.09
N ARG A 755 3.20 -19.08 -14.72
CA ARG A 755 2.80 -19.46 -13.35
C ARG A 755 3.61 -20.63 -12.76
N LYS A 756 4.07 -21.59 -13.57
CA LYS A 756 4.87 -22.75 -13.12
C LYS A 756 6.30 -22.36 -12.68
N GLN A 757 6.80 -21.19 -13.09
CA GLN A 757 8.15 -20.71 -12.75
C GLN A 757 8.21 -20.01 -11.38
N PHE A 758 7.07 -19.54 -10.87
CA PHE A 758 6.97 -18.75 -9.64
C PHE A 758 6.31 -19.50 -8.48
N VAL A 759 6.27 -20.84 -8.52
CA VAL A 759 5.63 -21.67 -7.48
C VAL A 759 6.47 -21.65 -6.20
N THR A 760 6.39 -20.55 -5.45
CA THR A 760 6.81 -20.46 -4.05
C THR A 760 5.59 -20.69 -3.15
N HIS A 761 5.08 -21.92 -3.07
CA HIS A 761 4.13 -22.38 -2.03
C HIS A 761 2.97 -21.41 -1.65
N SER A 762 2.53 -20.51 -2.53
CA SER A 762 1.40 -19.62 -2.26
C SER A 762 0.10 -20.37 -2.52
N HIS A 763 -0.88 -20.21 -1.64
CA HIS A 763 -2.18 -20.87 -1.74
C HIS A 763 -2.89 -20.43 -3.03
N ILE A 764 -3.01 -21.33 -4.00
CA ILE A 764 -3.79 -21.11 -5.22
C ILE A 764 -5.27 -21.01 -4.82
N LEU A 765 -5.95 -19.96 -5.26
CA LEU A 765 -7.38 -19.74 -5.02
C LEU A 765 -8.22 -20.42 -6.11
N PHE A 766 -9.24 -21.16 -5.70
CA PHE A 766 -10.17 -21.86 -6.59
C PHE A 766 -11.59 -21.41 -6.33
N GLY A 767 -12.37 -21.21 -7.39
CA GLY A 767 -13.74 -20.70 -7.32
C GLY A 767 -14.51 -20.86 -8.63
N GLY A 768 -15.74 -20.35 -8.64
CA GLY A 768 -16.61 -20.35 -9.83
C GLY A 768 -16.41 -19.11 -10.69
N PHE A 769 -16.09 -17.97 -10.08
CA PHE A 769 -15.90 -16.68 -10.78
C PHE A 769 -14.53 -16.05 -10.50
N SER A 770 -13.95 -16.30 -9.33
CA SER A 770 -12.63 -15.81 -8.95
C SER A 770 -11.65 -16.95 -8.67
N GLY A 771 -10.35 -16.65 -8.79
CA GLY A 771 -9.30 -17.65 -8.79
C GLY A 771 -9.03 -18.22 -10.20
N GLU A 772 -8.40 -19.40 -10.26
CA GLU A 772 -7.91 -19.94 -11.53
C GLU A 772 -8.88 -20.92 -12.21
N THR A 773 -9.66 -21.69 -11.44
CA THR A 773 -10.67 -22.60 -12.00
C THR A 773 -11.70 -21.94 -12.94
N PRO A 774 -12.11 -20.67 -12.79
CA PRO A 774 -12.96 -19.99 -13.77
C PRO A 774 -12.33 -19.82 -15.16
N ILE A 775 -11.01 -19.90 -15.28
CA ILE A 775 -10.31 -19.87 -16.58
C ILE A 775 -10.73 -21.08 -17.42
N ILE A 776 -10.98 -22.24 -16.79
CA ILE A 776 -11.46 -23.45 -17.46
C ILE A 776 -12.73 -23.16 -18.27
N TYR A 777 -13.63 -22.35 -17.72
CA TYR A 777 -14.89 -22.02 -18.37
C TYR A 777 -14.69 -21.30 -19.71
N VAL A 778 -13.82 -20.28 -19.77
CA VAL A 778 -13.57 -19.57 -21.03
C VAL A 778 -12.83 -20.47 -22.03
N LEU A 779 -11.84 -21.26 -21.59
CA LEU A 779 -11.12 -22.20 -22.46
C LEU A 779 -12.08 -23.24 -23.07
N LEU A 780 -13.03 -23.73 -22.27
CA LEU A 780 -14.04 -24.69 -22.74
C LEU A 780 -15.01 -24.05 -23.74
N LEU A 781 -15.42 -22.79 -23.53
CA LEU A 781 -16.22 -22.04 -24.50
C LEU A 781 -15.46 -21.83 -25.82
N LEU A 782 -14.16 -21.50 -25.78
CA LEU A 782 -13.34 -21.41 -26.98
C LEU A 782 -13.30 -22.74 -27.73
N LYS A 783 -13.07 -23.84 -27.00
CA LYS A 783 -13.02 -25.21 -27.55
C LYS A 783 -14.34 -25.66 -28.17
N THR A 784 -15.48 -25.24 -27.61
CA THR A 784 -16.81 -25.77 -28.00
C THR A 784 -17.57 -24.87 -28.98
N ARG A 785 -17.35 -23.56 -28.94
CA ARG A 785 -18.10 -22.58 -29.76
C ARG A 785 -17.33 -22.08 -30.97
N ILE A 786 -15.99 -22.16 -30.96
CA ILE A 786 -15.14 -21.52 -31.97
C ILE A 786 -13.82 -22.30 -32.20
N ALA A 787 -13.91 -23.63 -32.18
CA ALA A 787 -12.76 -24.55 -32.25
C ALA A 787 -11.85 -24.33 -33.47
N GLU A 788 -12.38 -23.80 -34.57
CA GLU A 788 -11.64 -23.53 -35.80
C GLU A 788 -10.58 -22.41 -35.66
N HIS A 789 -10.59 -21.65 -34.57
CA HIS A 789 -9.70 -20.52 -34.35
C HIS A 789 -8.64 -20.73 -33.24
N PHE A 790 -8.69 -21.84 -32.50
CA PHE A 790 -7.79 -22.15 -31.39
C PHE A 790 -7.35 -23.61 -31.43
N ASP A 791 -6.18 -23.93 -30.88
CA ASP A 791 -5.67 -25.31 -30.81
C ASP A 791 -6.34 -26.08 -29.66
N PRO A 792 -7.19 -27.08 -29.93
CA PRO A 792 -7.89 -27.82 -28.87
C PRO A 792 -6.94 -28.60 -27.94
N GLU A 793 -5.79 -29.08 -28.44
CA GLU A 793 -4.83 -29.83 -27.63
C GLU A 793 -4.14 -28.91 -26.62
N GLU A 794 -3.78 -27.70 -27.04
CA GLU A 794 -3.23 -26.65 -26.16
C GLU A 794 -4.23 -26.25 -25.07
N LEU A 795 -5.50 -26.03 -25.44
CA LEU A 795 -6.54 -25.69 -24.47
C LEU A 795 -6.73 -26.80 -23.42
N ASP A 796 -6.66 -28.08 -23.85
CA ASP A 796 -6.76 -29.21 -22.93
C ASP A 796 -5.60 -29.26 -21.93
N VAL A 797 -4.36 -29.00 -22.37
CA VAL A 797 -3.21 -28.94 -21.46
C VAL A 797 -3.45 -27.92 -20.36
N TYR A 798 -3.89 -26.71 -20.69
CA TYR A 798 -4.16 -25.67 -19.69
C TYR A 798 -5.33 -26.00 -18.77
N ILE A 799 -6.41 -26.59 -19.30
CA ILE A 799 -7.55 -27.03 -18.48
C ILE A 799 -7.10 -28.07 -17.45
N TYR A 800 -6.37 -29.10 -17.88
CA TYR A 800 -5.94 -30.18 -16.99
C TYR A 800 -4.84 -29.75 -16.01
N ASP A 801 -3.96 -28.82 -16.40
CA ASP A 801 -2.99 -28.21 -15.48
C ASP A 801 -3.68 -27.54 -14.28
N ILE A 802 -4.74 -26.76 -14.51
CA ILE A 802 -5.51 -26.10 -13.44
C ILE A 802 -6.23 -27.14 -12.56
N ILE A 803 -6.76 -28.20 -13.18
CA ILE A 803 -7.43 -29.30 -12.46
C ILE A 803 -6.45 -30.07 -11.56
N ASP A 804 -5.21 -30.29 -12.02
CA ASP A 804 -4.17 -30.95 -11.23
C ASP A 804 -3.75 -30.12 -10.01
N ASP A 805 -3.67 -28.80 -10.16
CA ASP A 805 -3.43 -27.89 -9.03
C ASP A 805 -4.59 -27.91 -8.04
N LEU A 806 -5.84 -27.89 -8.53
CA LEU A 806 -7.04 -28.05 -7.69
C LEU A 806 -7.00 -29.37 -6.91
N LYS A 807 -6.67 -30.48 -7.58
CA LYS A 807 -6.58 -31.83 -6.98
C LYS A 807 -5.57 -31.89 -5.83
N GLN A 808 -4.49 -31.11 -5.92
CA GLN A 808 -3.45 -31.01 -4.89
C GLN A 808 -3.87 -30.09 -3.73
N GLY A 809 -4.58 -29.00 -4.02
CA GLY A 809 -4.82 -27.90 -3.08
C GLY A 809 -6.17 -27.89 -2.34
N TYR A 810 -7.26 -28.40 -2.92
CA TYR A 810 -8.64 -28.12 -2.42
C TYR A 810 -8.90 -28.51 -0.95
N ARG A 811 -8.14 -29.46 -0.39
CA ARG A 811 -8.31 -29.89 1.01
C ARG A 811 -7.89 -28.83 2.04
N GLN A 812 -7.07 -27.87 1.62
CA GLN A 812 -6.63 -26.74 2.43
C GLN A 812 -7.51 -25.49 2.21
N ASP A 813 -8.50 -25.57 1.32
CA ASP A 813 -9.39 -24.47 1.01
C ASP A 813 -10.38 -24.22 2.17
N GLU A 814 -10.37 -22.99 2.68
CA GLU A 814 -11.29 -22.49 3.71
C GLU A 814 -12.47 -21.72 3.11
N ASN A 815 -12.53 -21.59 1.78
CA ASN A 815 -13.65 -21.01 1.07
C ASN A 815 -14.54 -22.12 0.48
N TYR A 816 -15.85 -21.98 0.68
CA TYR A 816 -16.81 -23.04 0.34
C TYR A 816 -17.82 -22.62 -0.73
N ASP A 817 -17.91 -21.32 -1.00
CA ASP A 817 -18.96 -20.72 -1.81
C ASP A 817 -18.73 -20.84 -3.32
N VAL A 818 -19.62 -20.22 -4.12
CA VAL A 818 -19.56 -20.27 -5.58
C VAL A 818 -18.56 -19.28 -6.14
N LEU A 819 -18.32 -18.14 -5.48
CA LEU A 819 -17.44 -17.11 -6.02
C LEU A 819 -15.98 -17.54 -5.96
N VAL A 820 -15.51 -17.91 -4.76
CA VAL A 820 -14.09 -18.11 -4.41
C VAL A 820 -13.85 -19.44 -3.69
N GLY A 821 -14.77 -20.41 -3.81
CA GLY A 821 -14.65 -21.69 -3.09
C GLY A 821 -15.00 -22.93 -3.89
N SER A 822 -14.90 -24.05 -3.17
CA SER A 822 -15.10 -25.40 -3.71
C SER A 822 -16.43 -25.63 -4.43
N ALA A 823 -17.53 -24.96 -4.03
CA ALA A 823 -18.81 -25.11 -4.73
C ALA A 823 -18.76 -24.60 -6.17
N GLY A 824 -18.04 -23.51 -6.43
CA GLY A 824 -17.83 -23.01 -7.79
C GLY A 824 -16.96 -23.95 -8.64
N ALA A 825 -15.88 -24.49 -8.05
CA ALA A 825 -14.99 -25.42 -8.73
C ALA A 825 -15.70 -26.73 -9.16
N ILE A 826 -16.65 -27.24 -8.36
CA ILE A 826 -17.48 -28.39 -8.75
C ILE A 826 -18.18 -28.14 -10.10
N VAL A 827 -18.71 -26.95 -10.32
CA VAL A 827 -19.46 -26.63 -11.55
C VAL A 827 -18.54 -26.68 -12.77
N HIS A 828 -17.32 -26.17 -12.66
CA HIS A 828 -16.33 -26.24 -13.74
C HIS A 828 -15.90 -27.67 -14.06
N LEU A 829 -15.69 -28.51 -13.03
CA LEU A 829 -15.40 -29.94 -13.24
C LEU A 829 -16.55 -30.65 -13.97
N LEU A 830 -17.79 -30.35 -13.59
CA LEU A 830 -18.97 -30.90 -14.27
C LEU A 830 -19.07 -30.42 -15.72
N ASN A 831 -18.79 -29.16 -16.00
CA ASN A 831 -18.78 -28.61 -17.35
C ASN A 831 -17.75 -29.32 -18.25
N VAL A 832 -16.53 -29.55 -17.74
CA VAL A 832 -15.51 -30.30 -18.49
C VAL A 832 -15.94 -31.75 -18.69
N PHE A 833 -16.46 -32.41 -17.65
CA PHE A 833 -17.02 -33.77 -17.74
C PHE A 833 -18.14 -33.88 -18.80
N GLU A 834 -19.01 -32.88 -18.90
CA GLU A 834 -20.07 -32.88 -19.92
C GLU A 834 -19.53 -32.92 -21.35
N VAL A 835 -18.33 -32.38 -21.59
CA VAL A 835 -17.66 -32.35 -22.88
C VAL A 835 -16.76 -33.57 -23.10
N THR A 836 -15.94 -33.94 -22.11
CA THR A 836 -14.90 -34.98 -22.25
C THR A 836 -15.36 -36.39 -21.88
N LYS A 837 -16.38 -36.50 -21.02
CA LYS A 837 -16.82 -37.77 -20.38
C LYS A 837 -15.74 -38.45 -19.54
N ASP A 838 -14.79 -37.67 -19.03
CA ASP A 838 -13.73 -38.14 -18.14
C ASP A 838 -14.24 -38.35 -16.70
N GLU A 839 -14.46 -39.62 -16.33
CA GLU A 839 -15.02 -40.01 -15.03
C GLU A 839 -14.14 -39.59 -13.83
N GLU A 840 -12.82 -39.37 -14.00
CA GLU A 840 -11.96 -38.89 -12.90
C GLU A 840 -12.39 -37.49 -12.42
N LEU A 841 -12.93 -36.66 -13.31
CA LEU A 841 -13.43 -35.33 -12.97
C LEU A 841 -14.68 -35.41 -12.10
N LEU A 842 -15.54 -36.41 -12.34
CA LEU A 842 -16.74 -36.65 -11.55
C LEU A 842 -16.38 -37.15 -10.14
N GLU A 843 -15.37 -38.01 -10.02
CA GLU A 843 -14.82 -38.45 -8.72
C GLU A 843 -14.18 -37.29 -7.95
N LEU A 844 -13.47 -36.39 -8.64
CA LEU A 844 -12.90 -35.19 -8.03
C LEU A 844 -14.01 -34.23 -7.55
N ALA A 845 -15.04 -33.99 -8.37
CA ALA A 845 -16.20 -33.17 -7.97
C ALA A 845 -16.91 -33.75 -6.74
N TYR A 846 -17.05 -35.08 -6.66
CA TYR A 846 -17.58 -35.76 -5.48
C TYR A 846 -16.68 -35.61 -4.25
N SER A 847 -15.36 -35.59 -4.44
CA SER A 847 -14.39 -35.35 -3.37
C SER A 847 -14.50 -33.93 -2.82
N LEU A 848 -14.71 -32.93 -3.67
CA LEU A 848 -15.00 -31.54 -3.25
C LEU A 848 -16.32 -31.46 -2.48
N PHE A 849 -17.37 -32.20 -2.89
CA PHE A 849 -18.58 -32.33 -2.08
C PHE A 849 -18.29 -32.90 -0.68
N CYS A 850 -17.47 -33.95 -0.58
CA CYS A 850 -17.11 -34.51 0.72
C CYS A 850 -16.35 -33.48 1.61
N HIS A 851 -15.54 -32.61 1.00
CA HIS A 851 -14.91 -31.49 1.70
C HIS A 851 -15.94 -30.46 2.20
N LEU A 852 -16.90 -30.07 1.37
CA LEU A 852 -18.00 -29.18 1.76
C LEU A 852 -18.82 -29.78 2.90
N GLU A 853 -19.19 -31.06 2.82
CA GLU A 853 -19.98 -31.73 3.85
C GLU A 853 -19.22 -31.76 5.18
N LYS A 854 -17.94 -32.13 5.16
CA LYS A 854 -17.08 -32.21 6.35
C LYS A 854 -16.97 -30.86 7.08
N ASN A 855 -16.90 -29.76 6.34
CA ASN A 855 -16.71 -28.42 6.90
C ASN A 855 -18.04 -27.64 7.09
N SER A 856 -19.18 -28.30 6.94
CA SER A 856 -20.49 -27.69 7.17
C SER A 856 -20.82 -27.55 8.66
N LEU A 857 -21.34 -26.39 9.06
CA LEU A 857 -21.85 -26.12 10.40
C LEU A 857 -23.28 -26.65 10.55
N ARG A 858 -23.56 -27.34 11.65
CA ARG A 858 -24.91 -27.75 12.03
C ARG A 858 -25.63 -26.60 12.75
N ILE A 859 -26.80 -26.22 12.26
CA ILE A 859 -27.63 -25.15 12.81
C ILE A 859 -29.04 -25.72 13.02
N VAL A 860 -29.61 -25.58 14.21
CA VAL A 860 -30.98 -26.08 14.48
C VAL A 860 -31.98 -24.98 14.22
N VAL A 861 -32.93 -25.21 13.31
CA VAL A 861 -34.00 -24.26 12.92
C VAL A 861 -35.33 -24.95 13.15
N ASP A 862 -36.14 -24.44 14.08
CA ASP A 862 -37.46 -24.99 14.43
C ASP A 862 -37.45 -26.51 14.69
N GLY A 863 -36.41 -26.99 15.37
CA GLY A 863 -36.23 -28.41 15.69
C GLY A 863 -35.77 -29.30 14.52
N ARG A 864 -35.50 -28.71 13.34
CA ARG A 864 -34.87 -29.39 12.19
C ARG A 864 -33.39 -29.06 12.10
N ASP A 865 -32.62 -30.01 11.58
CA ASP A 865 -31.20 -29.78 11.28
C ASP A 865 -31.04 -29.02 9.97
N GLY A 866 -30.41 -27.86 10.03
CA GLY A 866 -29.92 -27.07 8.91
C GLY A 866 -28.40 -27.13 8.80
N LYS A 867 -27.90 -26.85 7.59
CA LYS A 867 -26.46 -26.79 7.29
C LYS A 867 -26.10 -25.47 6.66
N ALA A 868 -24.97 -24.91 7.09
CA ALA A 868 -24.42 -23.69 6.52
C ALA A 868 -22.89 -23.71 6.54
N TRP A 869 -22.28 -22.78 5.82
CA TRP A 869 -20.83 -22.69 5.70
C TRP A 869 -20.38 -21.30 6.14
N LYS A 870 -19.36 -21.27 6.98
CA LYS A 870 -18.68 -20.03 7.32
C LYS A 870 -17.45 -19.92 6.44
N GLY A 871 -17.56 -19.14 5.37
CA GLY A 871 -16.42 -18.80 4.52
C GLY A 871 -15.53 -17.74 5.18
N THR A 872 -14.43 -17.39 4.51
CA THR A 872 -13.52 -16.37 5.01
C THR A 872 -14.16 -14.98 5.00
N MET A 873 -15.13 -14.69 4.14
CA MET A 873 -15.68 -13.33 3.92
C MET A 873 -16.59 -12.79 5.03
N ALA A 874 -17.24 -13.64 5.85
CA ALA A 874 -18.18 -13.18 6.86
C ALA A 874 -18.01 -13.90 8.20
N SER A 875 -18.31 -13.19 9.29
CA SER A 875 -18.29 -13.74 10.65
C SER A 875 -19.37 -14.81 10.86
N ASN A 876 -20.47 -14.71 10.10
CA ASN A 876 -21.63 -15.61 10.11
C ASN A 876 -21.87 -16.23 8.72
N PRO A 877 -22.48 -17.44 8.64
CA PRO A 877 -22.92 -18.02 7.38
C PRO A 877 -23.98 -17.17 6.67
N LEU A 878 -23.93 -17.11 5.33
CA LEU A 878 -24.77 -16.24 4.50
C LEU A 878 -25.80 -17.02 3.67
N ALA A 879 -26.90 -16.36 3.27
CA ALA A 879 -27.93 -16.94 2.40
C ALA A 879 -27.58 -16.89 0.90
N GLY A 880 -26.97 -15.79 0.43
CA GLY A 880 -26.88 -15.38 -0.99
C GLY A 880 -26.21 -16.36 -1.95
N PHE A 881 -26.25 -16.07 -3.24
CA PHE A 881 -25.74 -16.98 -4.28
C PHE A 881 -24.21 -16.96 -4.38
N ALA A 882 -23.58 -15.78 -4.30
CA ALA A 882 -22.14 -15.65 -4.49
C ALA A 882 -21.35 -16.28 -3.33
N HIS A 883 -21.63 -15.82 -2.10
CA HIS A 883 -20.90 -16.20 -0.88
C HIS A 883 -21.70 -17.06 0.13
N GLY A 884 -22.93 -17.46 -0.24
CA GLY A 884 -23.86 -18.08 0.69
C GLY A 884 -24.35 -19.46 0.29
N VAL A 885 -25.27 -19.97 1.12
CA VAL A 885 -25.82 -21.33 1.01
C VAL A 885 -26.54 -21.55 -0.32
N SER A 886 -27.20 -20.54 -0.89
CA SER A 886 -27.94 -20.67 -2.15
C SER A 886 -27.08 -21.19 -3.29
N GLY A 887 -25.87 -20.66 -3.43
CA GLY A 887 -24.92 -21.08 -4.46
C GLY A 887 -24.36 -22.48 -4.20
N ILE A 888 -24.09 -22.80 -2.94
CA ILE A 888 -23.57 -24.12 -2.55
C ILE A 888 -24.60 -25.21 -2.87
N VAL A 889 -25.85 -25.05 -2.44
CA VAL A 889 -26.90 -26.04 -2.72
C VAL A 889 -27.23 -26.11 -4.21
N TRP A 890 -27.11 -25.01 -4.94
CA TRP A 890 -27.24 -24.98 -6.40
C TRP A 890 -26.17 -25.87 -7.07
N SER A 891 -24.91 -25.70 -6.71
CA SER A 891 -23.79 -26.50 -7.24
C SER A 891 -23.97 -27.99 -6.91
N LEU A 892 -24.30 -28.30 -5.65
CA LEU A 892 -24.57 -29.69 -5.21
C LEU A 892 -25.79 -30.29 -5.93
N SER A 893 -26.80 -29.47 -6.25
CA SER A 893 -27.94 -29.93 -7.03
C SER A 893 -27.51 -30.36 -8.44
N LYS A 894 -26.60 -29.62 -9.10
CA LYS A 894 -26.02 -30.04 -10.39
C LYS A 894 -25.28 -31.38 -10.26
N LEU A 895 -24.44 -31.54 -9.23
CA LEU A 895 -23.72 -32.78 -8.96
C LEU A 895 -24.67 -33.97 -8.71
N SER A 896 -25.78 -33.73 -8.01
CA SER A 896 -26.77 -34.78 -7.67
C SER A 896 -27.40 -35.47 -8.90
N ARG A 897 -27.38 -34.82 -10.08
CA ARG A 897 -27.87 -35.40 -11.34
C ARG A 897 -27.14 -36.69 -11.71
N TYR A 898 -25.86 -36.79 -11.34
CA TYR A 898 -25.00 -37.95 -11.61
C TYR A 898 -24.98 -38.96 -10.47
N PHE A 899 -25.36 -38.53 -9.25
CA PHE A 899 -25.38 -39.36 -8.03
C PHE A 899 -26.79 -39.48 -7.43
N GLN A 900 -27.80 -39.79 -8.25
CA GLN A 900 -29.22 -39.73 -7.87
C GLN A 900 -29.62 -40.62 -6.67
N LYS A 901 -28.83 -41.67 -6.36
CA LYS A 901 -29.08 -42.58 -5.24
C LYS A 901 -28.36 -42.17 -3.96
N ASP A 902 -27.49 -41.16 -4.00
CA ASP A 902 -26.76 -40.71 -2.83
C ASP A 902 -27.65 -39.83 -1.95
N LYS A 903 -28.02 -40.39 -0.79
CA LYS A 903 -28.84 -39.68 0.19
C LYS A 903 -28.08 -38.50 0.82
N ARG A 904 -26.76 -38.57 0.94
CA ARG A 904 -25.97 -37.49 1.58
C ARG A 904 -26.11 -36.18 0.81
N LEU A 905 -26.01 -36.24 -0.52
CA LEU A 905 -26.21 -35.08 -1.39
C LEU A 905 -27.61 -34.51 -1.28
N LYS A 906 -28.63 -35.36 -1.20
CA LYS A 906 -30.00 -34.90 -1.01
C LYS A 906 -30.21 -34.24 0.36
N ASP A 907 -29.76 -34.90 1.41
CA ASP A 907 -29.94 -34.45 2.79
C ASP A 907 -29.24 -33.10 3.02
N ILE A 908 -28.01 -32.92 2.51
CA ILE A 908 -27.28 -31.66 2.69
C ILE A 908 -27.95 -30.49 1.93
N ILE A 909 -28.55 -30.75 0.76
CA ILE A 909 -29.31 -29.73 0.01
C ILE A 909 -30.56 -29.33 0.79
N GLU A 910 -31.33 -30.29 1.30
CA GLU A 910 -32.52 -30.04 2.13
C GLU A 910 -32.15 -29.25 3.40
N GLN A 911 -31.04 -29.61 4.06
CA GLN A 911 -30.52 -28.93 5.24
C GLN A 911 -30.04 -27.49 4.94
N GLY A 912 -29.46 -27.25 3.76
CA GLY A 912 -29.10 -25.91 3.31
C GLY A 912 -30.33 -25.01 3.12
N ILE A 913 -31.39 -25.52 2.48
CA ILE A 913 -32.65 -24.79 2.29
C ILE A 913 -33.31 -24.46 3.64
N ILE A 914 -33.24 -25.36 4.62
CA ILE A 914 -33.75 -25.12 5.99
C ILE A 914 -33.04 -23.91 6.62
N PHE A 915 -31.71 -23.86 6.54
CA PHE A 915 -30.95 -22.72 7.05
C PHE A 915 -31.28 -21.44 6.29
N GLU A 916 -31.25 -21.46 4.96
CA GLU A 916 -31.48 -20.26 4.15
C GLU A 916 -32.86 -19.65 4.44
N ASN A 917 -33.91 -20.48 4.52
CA ASN A 917 -35.26 -20.01 4.83
C ASN A 917 -35.44 -19.50 6.26
N SER A 918 -34.53 -19.84 7.19
CA SER A 918 -34.51 -19.24 8.53
C SER A 918 -34.12 -17.75 8.52
N LEU A 919 -33.49 -17.30 7.42
CA LEU A 919 -33.05 -15.91 7.23
C LEU A 919 -34.08 -15.07 6.48
N PHE A 920 -35.24 -15.63 6.14
CA PHE A 920 -36.32 -14.91 5.46
C PHE A 920 -37.01 -13.92 6.41
N ASP A 921 -37.02 -12.65 6.02
CA ASP A 921 -37.67 -11.56 6.73
C ASP A 921 -39.04 -11.27 6.08
N THR A 922 -40.10 -11.47 6.85
CA THR A 922 -41.49 -11.29 6.41
C THR A 922 -41.91 -9.84 6.25
N GLU A 923 -41.24 -8.89 6.92
CA GLU A 923 -41.51 -7.46 6.75
C GLU A 923 -40.87 -6.93 5.47
N LYS A 924 -39.62 -7.36 5.20
CA LYS A 924 -38.89 -6.98 3.99
C LYS A 924 -39.28 -7.81 2.77
N MET A 925 -39.96 -8.95 2.96
CA MET A 925 -40.25 -9.96 1.93
C MET A 925 -38.98 -10.40 1.18
N ASN A 926 -37.87 -10.57 1.90
CA ASN A 926 -36.56 -10.90 1.35
C ASN A 926 -35.68 -11.62 2.40
N TRP A 927 -34.56 -12.17 1.98
CA TRP A 927 -33.60 -12.84 2.87
C TRP A 927 -32.59 -11.83 3.43
N SER A 928 -32.42 -11.86 4.75
CA SER A 928 -31.56 -10.94 5.48
C SER A 928 -30.07 -11.19 5.23
N ASP A 929 -29.30 -10.11 5.09
CA ASP A 929 -27.84 -10.14 5.02
C ASP A 929 -27.24 -9.95 6.42
N TYR A 930 -26.58 -11.00 6.92
CA TYR A 930 -25.97 -11.04 8.24
C TYR A 930 -24.47 -10.71 8.22
N ARG A 931 -23.96 -10.11 7.13
CA ARG A 931 -22.62 -9.51 7.12
C ARG A 931 -22.52 -8.43 8.20
N GLU A 932 -21.38 -8.42 8.86
CA GLU A 932 -20.99 -7.46 9.87
C GLU A 932 -19.61 -6.94 9.48
N THR A 933 -19.46 -5.62 9.40
CA THR A 933 -18.17 -4.99 9.16
C THR A 933 -17.31 -4.99 10.42
N ASP A 934 -16.00 -4.77 10.26
CA ASP A 934 -15.08 -4.65 11.39
C ASP A 934 -15.38 -3.43 12.29
N SER A 935 -16.07 -2.41 11.75
CA SER A 935 -16.61 -1.28 12.52
C SER A 935 -17.88 -1.64 13.31
N GLY A 936 -18.32 -2.91 13.27
CA GLY A 936 -19.48 -3.43 14.00
C GLY A 936 -20.83 -3.12 13.34
N ILE A 937 -20.83 -2.58 12.12
CA ILE A 937 -22.08 -2.31 11.38
C ILE A 937 -22.63 -3.63 10.87
N LYS A 938 -23.83 -3.97 11.33
CA LYS A 938 -24.59 -5.15 10.90
C LYS A 938 -25.52 -4.77 9.76
N TYR A 939 -25.33 -5.41 8.60
CA TYR A 939 -26.09 -5.10 7.38
C TYR A 939 -27.60 -5.23 7.59
N LYS A 940 -28.02 -6.24 8.35
CA LYS A 940 -29.44 -6.46 8.73
C LYS A 940 -30.08 -5.27 9.47
N ASP A 941 -29.30 -4.49 10.22
CA ASP A 941 -29.79 -3.41 11.08
C ASP A 941 -29.88 -2.08 10.31
N ILE A 942 -29.40 -2.04 9.05
CA ILE A 942 -29.53 -0.89 8.16
C ILE A 942 -30.98 -0.86 7.63
N VAL A 943 -31.72 0.17 8.05
CA VAL A 943 -33.18 0.32 7.80
C VAL A 943 -33.53 0.30 6.31
N GLU A 944 -32.66 0.84 5.45
CA GLU A 944 -32.90 0.93 4.00
C GLU A 944 -32.22 -0.17 3.18
N ASN A 945 -31.44 -1.05 3.81
CA ASN A 945 -30.75 -2.12 3.10
C ASN A 945 -31.67 -3.32 2.86
N ILE A 946 -32.09 -3.47 1.61
CA ILE A 946 -32.72 -4.67 1.08
C ILE A 946 -31.85 -5.12 -0.11
N PRO A 947 -30.98 -6.13 0.07
CA PRO A 947 -30.11 -6.59 -1.00
C PRO A 947 -30.97 -7.36 -2.01
N VAL A 948 -31.04 -6.88 -3.26
CA VAL A 948 -31.84 -7.47 -4.33
C VAL A 948 -30.96 -7.60 -5.57
N SER A 949 -30.02 -8.55 -5.50
CA SER A 949 -29.03 -8.81 -6.54
C SER A 949 -28.79 -10.31 -6.76
N TRP A 950 -28.01 -10.63 -7.79
CA TRP A 950 -27.51 -12.00 -8.00
C TRP A 950 -26.65 -12.44 -6.83
N CYS A 951 -25.71 -11.60 -6.36
CA CYS A 951 -24.81 -11.99 -5.27
C CYS A 951 -25.54 -12.18 -3.93
N HIS A 952 -26.45 -11.26 -3.57
CA HIS A 952 -27.16 -11.27 -2.29
C HIS A 952 -28.66 -10.94 -2.46
N GLY A 953 -29.51 -11.84 -1.97
CA GLY A 953 -30.96 -11.65 -1.88
C GLY A 953 -31.78 -12.35 -2.96
N ALA A 954 -32.98 -11.83 -3.19
CA ALA A 954 -34.03 -12.48 -3.96
C ALA A 954 -33.61 -13.02 -5.35
N PRO A 955 -32.92 -12.27 -6.23
CA PRO A 955 -32.58 -12.76 -7.57
C PRO A 955 -31.66 -13.99 -7.55
N GLY A 956 -30.59 -13.99 -6.74
CA GLY A 956 -29.71 -15.14 -6.59
C GLY A 956 -30.42 -16.38 -6.02
N ILE A 957 -31.34 -16.16 -5.08
CA ILE A 957 -32.15 -17.23 -4.48
C ILE A 957 -33.15 -17.80 -5.49
N LEU A 958 -33.82 -16.94 -6.27
CA LEU A 958 -34.71 -17.32 -7.35
C LEU A 958 -34.02 -18.25 -8.34
N LEU A 959 -32.79 -17.89 -8.74
CA LEU A 959 -31.98 -18.70 -9.63
C LEU A 959 -31.69 -20.09 -9.04
N SER A 960 -31.24 -20.14 -7.79
CA SER A 960 -30.98 -21.40 -7.09
C SER A 960 -32.24 -22.28 -7.04
N ARG A 961 -33.36 -21.72 -6.60
CA ARG A 961 -34.65 -22.43 -6.45
C ARG A 961 -35.17 -22.99 -7.76
N LEU A 962 -35.07 -22.24 -8.86
CA LEU A 962 -35.49 -22.72 -10.18
C LEU A 962 -34.68 -23.96 -10.62
N GLU A 963 -33.36 -23.94 -10.46
CA GLU A 963 -32.49 -25.05 -10.83
C GLU A 963 -32.73 -26.30 -9.96
N LEU A 964 -32.88 -26.12 -8.64
CA LEU A 964 -33.24 -27.21 -7.74
C LEU A 964 -34.61 -27.80 -8.11
N TYR A 965 -35.58 -26.95 -8.45
CA TYR A 965 -36.93 -27.38 -8.84
C TYR A 965 -36.93 -28.21 -10.13
N LYS A 966 -36.09 -27.83 -11.11
CA LYS A 966 -35.88 -28.56 -12.38
C LYS A 966 -35.26 -29.94 -12.17
N ASN A 967 -34.35 -30.09 -11.20
CA ASN A 967 -33.67 -31.37 -10.94
C ASN A 967 -34.58 -32.45 -10.35
N ASN A 968 -35.71 -32.06 -9.76
CA ASN A 968 -36.76 -33.00 -9.32
C ASN A 968 -36.26 -34.12 -8.37
N THR A 969 -35.22 -33.84 -7.56
CA THR A 969 -34.63 -34.82 -6.62
C THR A 969 -35.19 -34.72 -5.20
N LEU A 970 -35.79 -33.58 -4.84
CA LEU A 970 -36.32 -33.28 -3.50
C LEU A 970 -37.77 -33.75 -3.30
N ASN A 971 -38.17 -33.92 -2.03
CA ASN A 971 -39.52 -34.36 -1.66
C ASN A 971 -40.60 -33.26 -1.91
N VAL A 972 -41.88 -33.62 -1.81
CA VAL A 972 -43.01 -32.71 -2.12
C VAL A 972 -43.02 -31.45 -1.24
N GLU A 973 -42.73 -31.57 0.06
CA GLU A 973 -42.71 -30.44 0.99
C GLU A 973 -41.70 -29.36 0.54
N PHE A 974 -40.47 -29.77 0.25
CA PHE A 974 -39.46 -28.84 -0.26
C PHE A 974 -39.85 -28.24 -1.61
N ARG A 975 -40.49 -29.01 -2.50
CA ARG A 975 -40.94 -28.48 -3.80
C ARG A 975 -42.02 -27.42 -3.69
N GLU A 976 -42.96 -27.58 -2.76
CA GLU A 976 -43.98 -26.56 -2.48
C GLU A 976 -43.34 -25.30 -1.89
N LYS A 977 -42.40 -25.48 -0.94
CA LYS A 977 -41.66 -24.35 -0.38
C LYS A 977 -40.86 -23.60 -1.44
N MET A 978 -40.14 -24.31 -2.32
CA MET A 978 -39.37 -23.69 -3.40
C MET A 978 -40.24 -22.85 -4.34
N LYS A 979 -41.47 -23.29 -4.66
CA LYS A 979 -42.41 -22.47 -5.46
C LYS A 979 -42.78 -21.17 -4.74
N SER A 980 -43.14 -21.26 -3.47
CA SER A 980 -43.44 -20.08 -2.66
C SER A 980 -42.23 -19.13 -2.57
N ASP A 981 -41.02 -19.66 -2.43
CA ASP A 981 -39.80 -18.86 -2.41
C ASP A 981 -39.58 -18.16 -3.77
N MET A 982 -39.82 -18.86 -4.89
CA MET A 982 -39.71 -18.30 -6.23
C MET A 982 -40.72 -17.17 -6.47
N ASP A 983 -41.98 -17.34 -6.09
CA ASP A 983 -43.02 -16.32 -6.28
C ASP A 983 -42.65 -15.02 -5.53
N VAL A 984 -42.24 -15.15 -4.27
CA VAL A 984 -41.78 -14.00 -3.46
C VAL A 984 -40.54 -13.36 -4.07
N ALA A 985 -39.56 -14.17 -4.52
CA ALA A 985 -38.33 -13.65 -5.07
C ALA A 985 -38.55 -12.90 -6.40
N ILE A 986 -39.48 -13.36 -7.24
CA ILE A 986 -39.91 -12.66 -8.45
C ILE A 986 -40.51 -11.29 -8.09
N ASP A 987 -41.49 -11.26 -7.19
CA ASP A 987 -42.18 -10.02 -6.81
C ASP A 987 -41.21 -9.00 -6.17
N THR A 988 -40.33 -9.47 -5.28
CA THR A 988 -39.31 -8.64 -4.63
C THR A 988 -38.30 -8.09 -5.66
N THR A 989 -37.89 -8.90 -6.64
CA THR A 989 -36.99 -8.45 -7.71
C THR A 989 -37.65 -7.37 -8.57
N ILE A 990 -38.90 -7.58 -8.99
CA ILE A 990 -39.65 -6.62 -9.80
C ILE A 990 -39.84 -5.28 -9.07
N LYS A 991 -40.01 -5.33 -7.74
CA LYS A 991 -40.31 -4.15 -6.92
C LYS A 991 -39.08 -3.35 -6.51
N TYR A 992 -37.95 -4.01 -6.26
CA TYR A 992 -36.78 -3.38 -5.60
C TYR A 992 -35.44 -3.63 -6.31
N GLY A 993 -35.41 -4.42 -7.39
CA GLY A 993 -34.16 -4.87 -8.02
C GLY A 993 -33.58 -3.95 -9.11
N PHE A 994 -34.13 -2.74 -9.35
CA PHE A 994 -33.73 -1.91 -10.49
C PHE A 994 -33.40 -0.46 -10.10
N GLY A 995 -32.48 0.16 -10.87
CA GLY A 995 -32.15 1.59 -10.82
C GLY A 995 -30.84 1.94 -10.10
N LYS A 996 -30.03 0.94 -9.71
CA LYS A 996 -28.76 1.15 -8.97
C LYS A 996 -27.55 1.22 -9.89
N SER A 997 -27.25 0.11 -10.55
CA SER A 997 -26.15 -0.06 -11.51
C SER A 997 -26.63 -0.94 -12.65
N HIS A 998 -25.89 -1.00 -13.75
CA HIS A 998 -26.19 -1.85 -14.90
C HIS A 998 -25.36 -3.13 -14.91
N CYS A 999 -24.55 -3.41 -13.88
CA CYS A 999 -23.66 -4.59 -13.86
C CYS A 999 -24.41 -5.93 -13.71
N LEU A 1000 -23.68 -7.04 -13.83
CA LEU A 1000 -24.24 -8.39 -13.72
C LEU A 1000 -24.34 -8.89 -12.27
N CYS A 1001 -23.42 -8.49 -11.38
CA CYS A 1001 -23.37 -9.00 -10.00
C CYS A 1001 -24.50 -8.43 -9.13
N HIS A 1002 -24.66 -7.11 -9.16
CA HIS A 1002 -25.60 -6.35 -8.34
C HIS A 1002 -26.20 -5.16 -9.10
N GLY A 1003 -26.57 -5.41 -10.35
CA GLY A 1003 -27.17 -4.43 -11.23
C GLY A 1003 -28.34 -4.96 -12.05
N ASP A 1004 -28.93 -4.05 -12.81
CA ASP A 1004 -30.17 -4.22 -13.53
C ASP A 1004 -30.09 -5.36 -14.55
N LEU A 1005 -28.97 -5.49 -15.27
CA LEU A 1005 -28.81 -6.50 -16.32
C LEU A 1005 -28.65 -7.91 -15.75
N GLY A 1006 -28.03 -8.05 -14.58
CA GLY A 1006 -27.99 -9.33 -13.85
C GLY A 1006 -29.39 -9.78 -13.46
N ASN A 1007 -30.17 -8.88 -12.87
CA ASN A 1007 -31.54 -9.15 -12.45
C ASN A 1007 -32.46 -9.43 -13.65
N LEU A 1008 -32.35 -8.69 -14.74
CA LEU A 1008 -33.09 -8.96 -15.98
C LEU A 1008 -32.75 -10.31 -16.59
N SER A 1009 -31.47 -10.70 -16.59
CA SER A 1009 -31.03 -12.01 -17.10
C SER A 1009 -31.66 -13.16 -16.32
N ILE A 1010 -31.77 -13.04 -15.00
CA ILE A 1010 -32.44 -14.03 -14.14
C ILE A 1010 -33.94 -14.08 -14.43
N LEU A 1011 -34.61 -12.92 -14.52
CA LEU A 1011 -36.05 -12.88 -14.82
C LEU A 1011 -36.36 -13.43 -16.20
N LEU A 1012 -35.53 -13.16 -17.21
CA LEU A 1012 -35.68 -13.73 -18.55
C LEU A 1012 -35.49 -15.25 -18.52
N TYR A 1013 -34.48 -15.74 -17.81
CA TYR A 1013 -34.25 -17.18 -17.65
C TYR A 1013 -35.46 -17.87 -17.00
N VAL A 1014 -36.05 -17.26 -15.97
CA VAL A 1014 -37.28 -17.76 -15.33
C VAL A 1014 -38.46 -17.72 -16.32
N ALA A 1015 -38.63 -16.62 -17.07
CA ALA A 1015 -39.69 -16.46 -18.06
C ALA A 1015 -39.63 -17.57 -19.13
N GLU A 1016 -38.43 -17.91 -19.61
CA GLU A 1016 -38.20 -18.99 -20.58
C GLU A 1016 -38.54 -20.36 -20.03
N LYS A 1017 -38.02 -20.71 -18.84
CA LYS A 1017 -38.23 -22.04 -18.27
C LYS A 1017 -39.66 -22.26 -17.76
N THR A 1018 -40.39 -21.18 -17.47
CA THR A 1018 -41.81 -21.23 -17.04
C THR A 1018 -42.80 -20.89 -18.14
N SER A 1019 -42.33 -20.44 -19.32
CA SER A 1019 -43.18 -19.95 -20.42
C SER A 1019 -44.14 -18.82 -19.98
N SER A 1020 -43.63 -17.86 -19.22
CA SER A 1020 -44.41 -16.77 -18.63
C SER A 1020 -44.38 -15.49 -19.47
N ASP A 1021 -45.45 -15.24 -20.25
CA ASP A 1021 -45.61 -14.03 -21.08
C ASP A 1021 -45.59 -12.72 -20.25
N TYR A 1022 -46.07 -12.80 -19.01
CA TYR A 1022 -46.02 -11.67 -18.07
C TYR A 1022 -44.58 -11.27 -17.76
N LEU A 1023 -43.74 -12.24 -17.38
CA LEU A 1023 -42.34 -11.96 -17.06
C LEU A 1023 -41.56 -11.49 -18.28
N TYR A 1024 -41.87 -12.03 -19.46
CA TYR A 1024 -41.36 -11.49 -20.73
C TYR A 1024 -41.67 -9.99 -20.87
N SER A 1025 -42.94 -9.59 -20.67
CA SER A 1025 -43.34 -8.17 -20.78
C SER A 1025 -42.65 -7.28 -19.73
N VAL A 1026 -42.45 -7.79 -18.52
CA VAL A 1026 -41.72 -7.10 -17.45
C VAL A 1026 -40.27 -6.85 -17.86
N VAL A 1027 -39.56 -7.88 -18.35
CA VAL A 1027 -38.15 -7.79 -18.73
C VAL A 1027 -37.92 -6.70 -19.78
N TYR A 1028 -38.69 -6.71 -20.87
CA TYR A 1028 -38.50 -5.74 -21.95
C TYR A 1028 -39.01 -4.33 -21.61
N SER A 1029 -39.91 -4.18 -20.64
CA SER A 1029 -40.32 -2.86 -20.13
C SER A 1029 -39.16 -2.17 -19.39
N TYR A 1030 -38.49 -2.90 -18.50
CA TYR A 1030 -37.32 -2.40 -17.78
C TYR A 1030 -36.13 -2.21 -18.71
N LEU A 1031 -35.88 -3.15 -19.62
CA LEU A 1031 -34.80 -3.07 -20.59
C LEU A 1031 -34.88 -1.79 -21.42
N ASN A 1032 -36.05 -1.39 -21.90
CA ASN A 1032 -36.20 -0.13 -22.65
C ASN A 1032 -35.72 1.10 -21.89
N THR A 1033 -35.98 1.18 -20.59
CA THR A 1033 -35.54 2.31 -19.76
C THR A 1033 -34.02 2.28 -19.56
N ILE A 1034 -33.45 1.09 -19.36
CA ILE A 1034 -32.00 0.92 -19.22
C ILE A 1034 -31.29 1.29 -20.53
N LEU A 1035 -31.86 0.92 -21.68
CA LEU A 1035 -31.28 1.25 -22.99
C LEU A 1035 -31.20 2.78 -23.20
N ASP A 1036 -32.17 3.56 -22.71
CA ASP A 1036 -32.12 5.03 -22.78
C ASP A 1036 -30.91 5.60 -22.01
N ASP A 1037 -30.64 5.08 -20.81
CA ASP A 1037 -29.43 5.43 -20.03
C ASP A 1037 -28.15 5.05 -20.79
N LEU A 1038 -28.07 3.83 -21.34
CA LEU A 1038 -26.89 3.34 -22.04
C LEU A 1038 -26.60 4.09 -23.35
N GLU A 1039 -27.65 4.50 -24.08
CA GLU A 1039 -27.52 5.33 -25.30
C GLU A 1039 -26.93 6.71 -25.00
N SER A 1040 -27.21 7.26 -23.81
CA SER A 1040 -26.63 8.50 -23.30
C SER A 1040 -25.20 8.37 -22.73
N GLU A 1041 -24.57 7.19 -22.89
CA GLU A 1041 -23.23 6.87 -22.35
C GLU A 1041 -23.15 6.88 -20.82
N ASN A 1042 -24.30 6.74 -20.15
CA ASN A 1042 -24.36 6.63 -18.70
C ASN A 1042 -24.21 5.17 -18.26
N TRP A 1043 -23.01 4.61 -18.37
CA TRP A 1043 -22.73 3.23 -17.99
C TRP A 1043 -22.46 3.11 -16.49
N LYS A 1044 -23.52 2.94 -15.71
CA LYS A 1044 -23.44 2.77 -14.24
C LYS A 1044 -22.80 1.43 -13.88
N CYS A 1045 -21.49 1.38 -13.67
CA CYS A 1045 -20.80 0.20 -13.17
C CYS A 1045 -21.18 -0.11 -11.71
N GLY A 1046 -20.91 -1.33 -11.27
CA GLY A 1046 -21.11 -1.78 -9.89
C GLY A 1046 -20.02 -1.37 -8.92
N LEU A 1047 -19.05 -0.55 -9.36
CA LEU A 1047 -17.92 -0.06 -8.58
C LEU A 1047 -17.87 1.49 -8.62
N PRO A 1048 -17.25 2.14 -7.61
CA PRO A 1048 -16.96 3.58 -7.63
C PRO A 1048 -16.10 4.02 -8.82
N TYR A 1049 -15.29 3.11 -9.37
CA TYR A 1049 -14.52 3.35 -10.59
C TYR A 1049 -15.44 3.41 -11.80
N LYS A 1050 -15.42 4.58 -12.44
CA LYS A 1050 -16.12 4.81 -13.69
C LYS A 1050 -15.52 3.93 -14.78
N ASN A 1051 -16.38 3.15 -15.44
CA ASN A 1051 -16.03 2.32 -16.60
C ASN A 1051 -15.04 1.18 -16.33
N SER A 1052 -15.15 0.51 -15.18
CA SER A 1052 -14.45 -0.76 -14.93
C SER A 1052 -14.60 -1.71 -16.14
N PRO A 1053 -13.51 -2.28 -16.68
CA PRO A 1053 -13.56 -3.20 -17.82
C PRO A 1053 -14.13 -4.58 -17.47
N SER A 1054 -14.31 -4.86 -16.19
CA SER A 1054 -14.69 -6.15 -15.62
C SER A 1054 -16.02 -6.73 -16.15
N LEU A 1055 -16.18 -8.04 -16.01
CA LEU A 1055 -17.41 -8.72 -16.40
C LEU A 1055 -18.50 -8.57 -15.34
N MET A 1056 -18.24 -8.89 -14.08
CA MET A 1056 -19.32 -8.97 -13.10
C MET A 1056 -19.74 -7.61 -12.56
N SER A 1057 -18.81 -6.65 -12.53
CA SER A 1057 -19.06 -5.31 -11.99
C SER A 1057 -18.88 -4.19 -13.01
N GLY A 1058 -18.40 -4.51 -14.22
CA GLY A 1058 -17.97 -3.54 -15.22
C GLY A 1058 -18.75 -3.57 -16.55
N ILE A 1059 -18.20 -2.86 -17.53
CA ILE A 1059 -18.85 -2.61 -18.82
C ILE A 1059 -18.84 -3.83 -19.76
N ALA A 1060 -17.89 -4.76 -19.62
CA ALA A 1060 -17.94 -6.02 -20.38
C ALA A 1060 -19.18 -6.83 -19.97
N GLY A 1061 -19.56 -6.78 -18.69
CA GLY A 1061 -20.82 -7.35 -18.19
C GLY A 1061 -22.06 -6.70 -18.76
N ILE A 1062 -22.03 -5.38 -18.89
CA ILE A 1062 -23.15 -4.63 -19.51
C ILE A 1062 -23.34 -5.11 -20.95
N GLY A 1063 -22.25 -5.15 -21.72
CA GLY A 1063 -22.27 -5.63 -23.10
C GLY A 1063 -22.76 -7.07 -23.21
N LEU A 1064 -22.24 -7.98 -22.38
CA LEU A 1064 -22.66 -9.39 -22.40
C LEU A 1064 -24.12 -9.57 -21.97
N GLY A 1065 -24.54 -8.88 -20.90
CA GLY A 1065 -25.92 -8.94 -20.40
C GLY A 1065 -26.93 -8.49 -21.46
N LEU A 1066 -26.60 -7.44 -22.22
CA LEU A 1066 -27.41 -7.03 -23.37
C LEU A 1066 -27.50 -8.15 -24.42
N LEU A 1067 -26.38 -8.75 -24.82
CA LEU A 1067 -26.37 -9.85 -25.80
C LEU A 1067 -27.20 -11.04 -25.34
N THR A 1068 -27.09 -11.45 -24.07
CA THR A 1068 -27.90 -12.54 -23.49
C THR A 1068 -29.40 -12.23 -23.54
N LEU A 1069 -29.81 -10.98 -23.27
CA LEU A 1069 -31.21 -10.56 -23.39
C LEU A 1069 -31.70 -10.52 -24.85
N ASN A 1070 -30.80 -10.34 -25.81
CA ASN A 1070 -31.14 -10.35 -27.24
C ASN A 1070 -31.33 -11.78 -27.78
N ASN A 1071 -30.38 -12.66 -27.47
CA ASN A 1071 -30.25 -13.99 -28.05
C ASN A 1071 -30.19 -15.08 -26.95
N PRO A 1072 -31.32 -15.80 -26.72
CA PRO A 1072 -31.40 -16.89 -25.75
C PRO A 1072 -30.46 -18.08 -25.97
N SER A 1073 -29.81 -18.18 -27.14
CA SER A 1073 -28.82 -19.24 -27.42
C SER A 1073 -27.44 -18.96 -26.82
N ILE A 1074 -27.23 -17.74 -26.30
CA ILE A 1074 -26.04 -17.39 -25.53
C ILE A 1074 -26.21 -17.95 -24.12
N PRO A 1075 -25.33 -18.86 -23.68
CA PRO A 1075 -25.47 -19.50 -22.39
C PRO A 1075 -25.33 -18.49 -21.24
N SER A 1076 -26.03 -18.75 -20.15
CA SER A 1076 -26.03 -17.87 -18.98
C SER A 1076 -24.73 -17.98 -18.19
N VAL A 1077 -23.90 -16.92 -18.23
CA VAL A 1077 -22.64 -16.87 -17.47
C VAL A 1077 -22.87 -16.79 -15.96
N ILE A 1078 -23.93 -16.13 -15.51
CA ILE A 1078 -24.31 -16.09 -14.08
C ILE A 1078 -24.71 -17.48 -13.53
N ASN A 1079 -24.93 -18.46 -14.42
CA ASN A 1079 -25.18 -19.88 -14.12
C ASN A 1079 -24.01 -20.79 -14.51
N LEU A 1080 -22.91 -20.22 -15.02
CA LEU A 1080 -21.76 -20.95 -15.56
C LEU A 1080 -22.18 -22.04 -16.57
N GLU A 1081 -23.20 -21.79 -17.40
CA GLU A 1081 -23.67 -22.71 -18.44
C GLU A 1081 -22.77 -22.63 -19.68
N ILE A 1082 -22.58 -23.75 -20.38
CA ILE A 1082 -21.82 -23.80 -21.64
C ILE A 1082 -22.70 -23.97 -22.89
N TRP A 1083 -23.99 -24.30 -22.71
CA TRP A 1083 -24.94 -24.65 -23.78
C TRP A 1083 -26.14 -23.72 -23.88
#